data_AF-A0A9P8VBB9-F1
#
_entry.id   AF-A0A9P8VBB9-F1
#
_cell.length_a   1.000
_cell.length_b   1.000
_cell.length_c   1.000
_cell.angle_alpha   90.00
_cell.angle_beta   90.00
_cell.angle_gamma   90.00
#
_symmetry.space_group_name_H-M   'P 1'
#
loop_
_entity.id
_entity.type
_entity.pdbx_description
1 polymer ?
#
loop_
_entity_poly.entity_id
_entity_poly.type
_entity_poly.pdbx_seq_one_letter_code
_entity_poly.pdbx_strand_id
1 'polypeptide(L)'
;MTTLTFANLTEWHEKRNSQSNIETLGLPFLFSPPWDEGMRPWYAEYDRLEQQRRASGLLRLSWQDEFESDRFQDRDDIFSPMTERMWVMCPLWVQVLRYKKTANIDKIAIEARRRGWAYLLTMWEEAIRLLREDPGFVASLSPTQARSLALLQSWWSASYCDPVLLIVTKQLFQRQKPNDTWNDPAHFRTYTKVAEIVQGNTSLYHAHLCRLFLLEFQPRTWEPYIAPISLHILQTSRYDSACTAAIQKLAHAVLNPIKTHTIEDDKYPGVLQNDSSHHTLTPEQAATKPTYLWDVQAQWTVEVKTLTKCPEYLCISHTWGRWKKSTSVAMPNVPWRVPENHMYDVKTLPEQLKHLGFQYVWLDLFCIPQDEEDTDRKRTEVAKQASIFKGSARCIAWLHDVESWQGVLAALDWIALKSLSITSTRDEAAIQAALTDATFAARVAPEIIRWVEVEGSNPAQHLPEPSSWFSSLWTLQECVLCPDIQLYSWAWERLEDRRGTPLSLQPLMAILRDTQAFCWLEGRIATPFNVPTQYHKAINTHPSRARLRDNVANWNYPTGPKDLYLFCSMTRLDNVLTSGSPGTVLMNSDLRQCSVRRPADRASAIMSAVGVTDWYSELTQEDASELVLDRYPLAFFREAARKFGAIFYYSEGMGNNMSRVNNPYQKRGTMLPVSTWRGWHGAVTGDYEVVYIDRLDHETVSGWVTQGTDGNIAILSAGVTMTSTDPEGKPIQGTLSCATAEDDQMGRPKMRTGAVSNMLATLKELQFGRRRMLAIALFHDNRALYGVLLEELGVSRGRVDMAKIGTFMMPNVSLPPSTGVNWNIL
;
A
#
# COMPACT_ATOMS: atom_id res chain seq x y z
N MET A 1 20.49 58.60 17.12
CA MET A 1 20.28 57.47 16.19
C MET A 1 21.62 56.79 16.00
N THR A 2 21.86 55.66 16.65
CA THR A 2 23.09 54.89 16.50
C THR A 2 23.06 54.25 15.11
N THR A 3 24.02 54.61 14.25
CA THR A 3 24.13 54.07 12.89
C THR A 3 24.49 52.59 12.97
N LEU A 4 23.61 51.71 12.48
CA LEU A 4 23.91 50.27 12.40
C LEU A 4 25.09 50.06 11.43
N THR A 5 26.07 49.26 11.82
CA THR A 5 27.17 48.84 10.94
C THR A 5 27.11 47.34 10.67
N PHE A 6 27.73 46.87 9.58
CA PHE A 6 27.89 45.44 9.33
C PHE A 6 28.53 44.68 10.51
N ALA A 7 29.39 45.35 11.28
CA ALA A 7 30.03 44.77 12.45
C ALA A 7 29.01 44.33 13.53
N ASN A 8 27.91 45.07 13.72
CA ASN A 8 26.89 44.73 14.70
C ASN A 8 26.15 43.43 14.37
N LEU A 9 25.84 43.20 13.08
CA LEU A 9 25.18 41.99 12.59
C LEU A 9 26.12 40.78 12.65
N THR A 10 27.38 40.97 12.25
CA THR A 10 28.40 39.92 12.33
C THR A 10 28.74 39.55 13.78
N GLU A 11 28.87 40.54 14.67
CA GLU A 11 29.10 40.32 16.10
C GLU A 11 27.94 39.56 16.75
N TRP A 12 26.70 39.89 16.40
CA TRP A 12 25.54 39.12 16.85
C TRP A 12 25.60 37.66 16.37
N HIS A 13 25.95 37.43 15.11
CA HIS A 13 26.06 36.08 14.52
C HIS A 13 27.18 35.26 15.18
N GLU A 14 28.35 35.85 15.38
CA GLU A 14 29.47 35.23 16.08
C GLU A 14 29.16 34.97 17.55
N LYS A 15 28.45 35.89 18.22
CA LYS A 15 28.01 35.73 19.61
C LYS A 15 26.99 34.60 19.76
N ARG A 16 26.04 34.50 18.82
CA ARG A 16 25.06 33.40 18.78
C ARG A 16 25.75 32.05 18.57
N ASN A 17 26.70 31.98 17.64
CA ASN A 17 27.43 30.75 17.34
C ASN A 17 28.48 30.38 18.41
N SER A 18 28.92 31.32 19.24
CA SER A 18 29.85 31.06 20.36
C SER A 18 29.17 30.73 21.69
N GLN A 19 27.87 30.97 21.83
CA GLN A 19 27.12 30.55 23.01
C GLN A 19 26.72 29.07 22.93
N SER A 20 27.53 28.21 23.54
CA SER A 20 27.24 26.78 23.72
C SER A 20 25.90 26.51 24.43
N ASN A 21 25.40 27.45 25.24
CA ASN A 21 24.18 27.25 26.02
C ASN A 21 22.89 27.18 25.16
N ILE A 22 22.86 27.82 23.99
CA ILE A 22 21.72 27.72 23.06
C ILE A 22 21.70 26.34 22.39
N GLU A 23 22.88 25.80 22.09
CA GLU A 23 23.02 24.40 21.67
C GLU A 23 22.64 23.41 22.78
N THR A 24 22.82 23.77 24.07
CA THR A 24 22.36 22.94 25.20
C THR A 24 20.86 22.95 25.44
N LEU A 25 20.12 23.98 24.97
CA LEU A 25 18.64 23.98 24.92
C LEU A 25 18.09 23.10 23.78
N GLY A 26 18.88 22.17 23.21
CA GLY A 26 18.63 21.47 21.95
C GLY A 26 17.32 20.68 21.79
N LEU A 27 17.32 19.71 20.86
CA LEU A 27 16.21 18.76 20.57
C LEU A 27 15.34 18.29 21.76
N PRO A 28 15.89 18.04 22.97
CA PRO A 28 15.10 17.56 24.11
C PRO A 28 14.14 18.60 24.72
N PHE A 29 14.48 19.87 24.59
CA PHE A 29 13.66 21.00 25.06
C PHE A 29 12.89 21.66 23.92
N LEU A 30 13.04 21.18 22.68
CA LEU A 30 12.28 21.68 21.53
C LEU A 30 10.78 21.71 21.86
N PHE A 31 10.12 22.83 21.65
CA PHE A 31 8.71 23.08 22.01
C PHE A 31 8.38 23.15 23.51
N SER A 32 9.37 23.28 24.40
CA SER A 32 9.14 23.50 25.83
C SER A 32 9.22 25.00 26.19
N PRO A 33 8.59 25.43 27.30
CA PRO A 33 8.72 26.82 27.78
C PRO A 33 10.18 27.28 27.95
N PRO A 34 11.12 26.46 28.48
CA PRO A 34 12.55 26.81 28.51
C PRO A 34 13.20 27.10 27.15
N TRP A 35 12.82 26.38 26.08
CA TRP A 35 13.33 26.64 24.73
C TRP A 35 12.78 27.95 24.18
N ASP A 36 11.48 28.19 24.36
CA ASP A 36 10.82 29.45 23.98
C ASP A 36 11.46 30.66 24.69
N GLU A 37 11.69 30.55 26.01
CA GLU A 37 12.34 31.59 26.81
C GLU A 37 13.79 31.84 26.39
N GLY A 38 14.52 30.78 26.01
CA GLY A 38 15.91 30.88 25.55
C GLY A 38 16.07 31.46 24.14
N MET A 39 15.19 31.10 23.19
CA MET A 39 15.30 31.49 21.77
C MET A 39 14.64 32.83 21.43
N ARG A 40 13.52 33.18 22.08
CA ARG A 40 12.78 34.43 21.80
C ARG A 40 13.65 35.70 21.89
N PRO A 41 14.54 35.87 22.88
CA PRO A 41 15.40 37.06 22.95
C PRO A 41 16.35 37.19 21.75
N TRP A 42 16.88 36.07 21.24
CA TRP A 42 17.78 36.07 20.08
C TRP A 42 17.05 36.44 18.80
N TYR A 43 15.85 35.90 18.59
CA TYR A 43 15.01 36.24 17.45
C TYR A 43 14.56 37.71 17.47
N ALA A 44 14.14 38.21 18.63
CA ALA A 44 13.75 39.61 18.79
C ALA A 44 14.92 40.56 18.52
N GLU A 45 16.13 40.22 18.98
CA GLU A 45 17.33 41.02 18.74
C GLU A 45 17.75 41.00 17.26
N TYR A 46 17.69 39.83 16.61
CA TYR A 46 17.90 39.73 15.17
C TYR A 46 16.89 40.57 14.38
N ASP A 47 15.58 40.49 14.70
CA ASP A 47 14.54 41.27 14.04
C ASP A 47 14.81 42.76 14.14
N ARG A 48 15.24 43.22 15.32
CA ARG A 48 15.61 44.61 15.55
C ARG A 48 16.81 45.02 14.68
N LEU A 49 17.85 44.19 14.60
CA LEU A 49 19.04 44.44 13.78
C LEU A 49 18.71 44.43 12.27
N GLU A 50 17.86 43.50 11.83
CA GLU A 50 17.43 43.38 10.43
C GLU A 50 16.53 44.55 10.01
N GLN A 51 15.62 45.00 10.88
CA GLN A 51 14.84 46.23 10.66
C GLN A 51 15.74 47.46 10.52
N GLN A 52 16.76 47.58 11.37
CA GLN A 52 17.74 48.67 11.30
C GLN A 52 18.59 48.61 10.02
N ARG A 53 18.97 47.41 9.55
CA ARG A 53 19.69 47.21 8.29
C ARG A 53 18.84 47.68 7.12
N ARG A 54 17.58 47.25 7.05
CA ARG A 54 16.62 47.65 6.00
C ARG A 54 16.42 49.17 5.97
N ALA A 55 16.23 49.79 7.13
CA ALA A 55 16.08 51.24 7.25
C ALA A 55 17.34 52.02 6.83
N SER A 56 18.52 51.41 6.96
CA SER A 56 19.81 52.04 6.61
C SER A 56 20.28 51.75 5.18
N GLY A 57 19.53 50.97 4.40
CA GLY A 57 19.88 50.62 3.00
C GLY A 57 21.12 49.74 2.86
N LEU A 58 21.58 49.09 3.94
CA LEU A 58 22.76 48.22 3.90
C LEU A 58 22.47 46.93 3.12
N LEU A 59 23.45 46.43 2.36
CA LEU A 59 23.34 45.14 1.69
C LEU A 59 23.14 44.01 2.71
N ARG A 60 22.51 42.92 2.26
CA ARG A 60 22.25 41.74 3.07
C ARG A 60 23.47 40.81 3.07
N LEU A 61 23.78 40.22 4.22
CA LEU A 61 24.89 39.26 4.37
C LEU A 61 24.44 37.84 4.01
N SER A 62 25.34 37.02 3.47
CA SER A 62 25.02 35.66 2.99
C SER A 62 24.46 34.74 4.06
N TRP A 63 24.99 34.81 5.29
CA TRP A 63 24.50 34.00 6.41
C TRP A 63 23.10 34.40 6.86
N GLN A 64 22.62 35.61 6.55
CA GLN A 64 21.27 36.04 6.96
C GLN A 64 20.19 35.24 6.25
N ASP A 65 20.45 34.82 5.00
CA ASP A 65 19.54 33.95 4.27
C ASP A 65 19.54 32.53 4.84
N GLU A 66 20.71 32.01 5.24
CA GLU A 66 20.83 30.74 5.96
C GLU A 66 20.14 30.80 7.32
N PHE A 67 20.36 31.86 8.10
CA PHE A 67 19.76 32.05 9.42
C PHE A 67 18.24 32.26 9.36
N GLU A 68 17.73 33.06 8.43
CA GLU A 68 16.28 33.19 8.24
C GLU A 68 15.68 31.87 7.74
N SER A 69 16.37 31.15 6.84
CA SER A 69 15.97 29.81 6.44
C SER A 69 15.87 28.88 7.64
N ASP A 70 16.91 28.79 8.49
CA ASP A 70 16.92 27.95 9.70
C ASP A 70 15.82 28.38 10.69
N ARG A 71 15.68 29.68 10.94
CA ARG A 71 14.70 30.24 11.88
C ARG A 71 13.26 29.95 11.48
N PHE A 72 12.94 30.04 10.19
CA PHE A 72 11.57 29.84 9.68
C PHE A 72 11.29 28.38 9.30
N GLN A 73 12.31 27.57 8.96
CA GLN A 73 12.14 26.14 8.70
C GLN A 73 11.92 25.33 9.99
N ASP A 74 12.56 25.68 11.11
CA ASP A 74 12.67 24.74 12.24
C ASP A 74 11.41 24.51 13.09
N ARG A 75 10.43 25.42 13.06
CA ARG A 75 9.29 25.34 13.98
C ARG A 75 7.99 24.87 13.35
N ASP A 76 7.41 25.64 12.44
CA ASP A 76 6.07 25.34 11.89
C ASP A 76 6.13 24.50 10.61
N ASP A 77 7.22 24.65 9.84
CA ASP A 77 7.47 23.88 8.62
C ASP A 77 7.92 22.46 8.96
N ILE A 78 8.94 22.27 9.82
CA ILE A 78 9.45 20.94 10.18
C ILE A 78 8.52 20.17 11.10
N PHE A 79 7.72 20.84 11.92
CA PHE A 79 6.89 20.21 12.92
C PHE A 79 5.48 20.79 12.91
N SER A 80 4.49 19.94 12.67
CA SER A 80 3.10 20.36 12.66
C SER A 80 2.36 19.71 13.84
N PRO A 81 1.45 20.44 14.52
CA PRO A 81 0.58 19.83 15.52
C PRO A 81 -0.15 18.65 14.90
N MET A 82 -0.17 17.51 15.59
CA MET A 82 -0.85 16.36 15.01
C MET A 82 -2.37 16.56 15.04
N THR A 83 -2.99 16.46 13.86
CA THR A 83 -4.45 16.51 13.74
C THR A 83 -5.07 15.21 14.25
N GLU A 84 -6.36 15.26 14.61
CA GLU A 84 -7.03 14.10 15.20
C GLU A 84 -6.97 12.85 14.30
N ARG A 85 -7.08 13.05 12.99
CA ARG A 85 -7.01 11.98 11.98
C ARG A 85 -5.65 11.28 11.90
N MET A 86 -4.57 11.94 12.28
CA MET A 86 -3.21 11.38 12.19
C MET A 86 -2.84 10.53 13.41
N TRP A 87 -3.60 10.59 14.51
CA TRP A 87 -3.33 9.80 15.73
C TRP A 87 -3.28 8.30 15.49
N VAL A 88 -4.03 7.79 14.51
CA VAL A 88 -4.05 6.36 14.15
C VAL A 88 -2.69 5.89 13.62
N MET A 89 -1.80 6.81 13.23
CA MET A 89 -0.49 6.53 12.66
C MET A 89 0.65 6.78 13.65
N CYS A 90 0.35 7.29 14.85
CA CYS A 90 1.37 7.64 15.84
C CYS A 90 2.13 6.39 16.38
N PRO A 91 3.30 6.58 17.00
CA PRO A 91 4.08 5.51 17.60
C PRO A 91 3.37 4.90 18.80
N LEU A 92 3.68 3.64 19.10
CA LEU A 92 3.07 2.90 20.20
C LEU A 92 3.27 3.58 21.57
N TRP A 93 4.42 4.18 21.83
CA TRP A 93 4.64 4.86 23.11
C TRP A 93 3.70 6.06 23.33
N VAL A 94 3.37 6.78 22.25
CA VAL A 94 2.39 7.89 22.27
C VAL A 94 1.00 7.34 22.55
N GLN A 95 0.63 6.25 21.88
CA GLN A 95 -0.67 5.62 22.10
C GLN A 95 -0.86 5.10 23.53
N VAL A 96 0.20 4.53 24.14
CA VAL A 96 0.19 4.13 25.56
C VAL A 96 -0.10 5.32 26.47
N LEU A 97 0.55 6.47 26.26
CA LEU A 97 0.35 7.67 27.06
C LEU A 97 -1.08 8.23 26.95
N ARG A 98 -1.60 8.29 25.73
CA ARG A 98 -2.96 8.76 25.44
C ARG A 98 -4.01 7.85 26.05
N TYR A 99 -3.82 6.54 25.93
CA TYR A 99 -4.72 5.55 26.51
C TYR A 99 -4.85 5.71 28.04
N LYS A 100 -3.72 5.98 28.71
CA LYS A 100 -3.70 6.21 30.17
C LYS A 100 -4.28 7.57 30.60
N LYS A 101 -4.74 8.41 29.67
CA LYS A 101 -5.32 9.74 29.90
C LYS A 101 -4.44 10.61 30.79
N THR A 102 -3.13 10.55 30.58
CA THR A 102 -2.18 11.17 31.51
C THR A 102 -2.32 12.69 31.46
N ALA A 103 -2.60 13.32 32.60
CA ALA A 103 -2.67 14.77 32.68
C ALA A 103 -1.29 15.39 32.36
N ASN A 104 -1.26 16.39 31.48
CA ASN A 104 -0.05 17.10 31.05
C ASN A 104 0.92 16.24 30.20
N ILE A 105 0.41 15.73 29.06
CA ILE A 105 1.18 14.91 28.10
C ILE A 105 2.46 15.61 27.62
N ASP A 106 2.42 16.93 27.46
CA ASP A 106 3.56 17.74 27.02
C ASP A 106 4.73 17.66 28.00
N LYS A 107 4.45 17.77 29.31
CA LYS A 107 5.49 17.63 30.35
C LYS A 107 6.10 16.23 30.34
N ILE A 108 5.29 15.21 30.10
CA ILE A 108 5.76 13.82 30.03
C ILE A 108 6.57 13.58 28.76
N ALA A 109 6.17 14.15 27.63
CA ALA A 109 6.92 14.06 26.37
C ALA A 109 8.31 14.72 26.50
N ILE A 110 8.42 15.85 27.20
CA ILE A 110 9.72 16.48 27.51
C ILE A 110 10.58 15.54 28.36
N GLU A 111 10.02 14.96 29.42
CA GLU A 111 10.76 14.04 30.30
C GLU A 111 11.15 12.74 29.58
N ALA A 112 10.27 12.23 28.73
CA ALA A 112 10.48 11.05 27.91
C ALA A 112 11.65 11.26 26.93
N ARG A 113 11.72 12.43 26.28
CA ARG A 113 12.84 12.82 25.42
C ARG A 113 14.17 12.88 26.18
N ARG A 114 14.15 13.42 27.41
CA ARG A 114 15.34 13.47 28.26
C ARG A 114 15.84 12.09 28.66
N ARG A 115 14.92 11.18 28.97
CA ARG A 115 15.22 9.83 29.45
C ARG A 115 15.07 8.77 28.36
N GLY A 116 15.36 9.13 27.10
CA GLY A 116 14.94 8.37 25.91
C GLY A 116 15.06 6.84 25.98
N TRP A 117 16.19 6.30 26.47
CA TRP A 117 16.37 4.85 26.64
C TRP A 117 15.59 4.23 27.80
N ALA A 118 15.57 4.92 28.96
CA ALA A 118 14.76 4.49 30.09
C ALA A 118 13.27 4.47 29.75
N TYR A 119 12.82 5.48 29.02
CA TYR A 119 11.43 5.61 28.62
C TYR A 119 11.04 4.56 27.59
N LEU A 120 11.91 4.28 26.61
CA LEU A 120 11.71 3.23 25.61
C LEU A 120 11.39 1.87 26.22
N LEU A 121 12.20 1.40 27.19
CA LEU A 121 11.94 0.11 27.84
C LEU A 121 10.69 0.15 28.72
N THR A 122 10.48 1.26 29.43
CA THR A 122 9.31 1.43 30.31
C THR A 122 8.00 1.39 29.50
N MET A 123 7.96 2.05 28.34
CA MET A 123 6.77 2.06 27.47
C MET A 123 6.54 0.73 26.79
N TRP A 124 7.61 0.01 26.41
CA TRP A 124 7.49 -1.36 25.92
C TRP A 124 6.88 -2.27 26.99
N GLU A 125 7.44 -2.27 28.20
CA GLU A 125 6.94 -3.08 29.32
C GLU A 125 5.48 -2.76 29.64
N GLU A 126 5.12 -1.47 29.62
CA GLU A 126 3.74 -1.02 29.84
C GLU A 126 2.79 -1.44 28.70
N ALA A 127 3.20 -1.33 27.44
CA ALA A 127 2.40 -1.77 26.30
C ALA A 127 2.10 -3.27 26.39
N ILE A 128 3.10 -4.09 26.75
CA ILE A 128 2.95 -5.54 26.92
C ILE A 128 2.12 -5.90 28.15
N ARG A 129 2.17 -5.08 29.21
CA ARG A 129 1.26 -5.23 30.36
C ARG A 129 -0.19 -4.96 29.94
N LEU A 130 -0.46 -3.81 29.30
CA LEU A 130 -1.79 -3.42 28.83
C LEU A 130 -2.36 -4.41 27.81
N LEU A 131 -1.54 -4.91 26.88
CA LEU A 131 -1.95 -5.93 25.90
C LEU A 131 -2.50 -7.20 26.58
N ARG A 132 -1.98 -7.57 27.76
CA ARG A 132 -2.38 -8.77 28.51
C ARG A 132 -3.54 -8.51 29.46
N GLU A 133 -3.58 -7.32 30.06
CA GLU A 133 -4.48 -7.02 31.18
C GLU A 133 -5.71 -6.20 30.79
N ASP A 134 -5.69 -5.50 29.65
CA ASP A 134 -6.72 -4.53 29.29
C ASP A 134 -7.19 -4.64 27.83
N PRO A 135 -8.32 -5.32 27.58
CA PRO A 135 -8.93 -5.39 26.25
C PRO A 135 -9.27 -4.01 25.66
N GLY A 136 -9.51 -3.00 26.50
CA GLY A 136 -9.78 -1.64 26.07
C GLY A 136 -8.57 -0.98 25.41
N PHE A 137 -7.35 -1.33 25.82
CA PHE A 137 -6.13 -0.86 25.15
C PHE A 137 -6.03 -1.44 23.75
N VAL A 138 -6.26 -2.75 23.59
CA VAL A 138 -6.26 -3.43 22.28
C VAL A 138 -7.29 -2.80 21.35
N ALA A 139 -8.50 -2.55 21.84
CA ALA A 139 -9.56 -1.88 21.08
C ALA A 139 -9.24 -0.42 20.72
N SER A 140 -8.28 0.22 21.41
CA SER A 140 -7.84 1.58 21.12
C SER A 140 -6.75 1.67 20.04
N LEU A 141 -6.07 0.56 19.73
CA LEU A 141 -5.01 0.53 18.73
C LEU A 141 -5.61 0.61 17.33
N SER A 142 -5.00 1.42 16.46
CA SER A 142 -5.27 1.29 15.03
C SER A 142 -4.81 -0.08 14.51
N PRO A 143 -5.34 -0.59 13.39
CA PRO A 143 -4.91 -1.89 12.89
C PRO A 143 -3.40 -1.93 12.57
N THR A 144 -2.84 -0.83 12.04
CA THR A 144 -1.39 -0.66 11.85
C THR A 144 -0.59 -0.73 13.16
N GLN A 145 -1.05 -0.07 14.23
CA GLN A 145 -0.39 -0.13 15.55
C GLN A 145 -0.46 -1.53 16.14
N ALA A 146 -1.61 -2.20 16.06
CA ALA A 146 -1.80 -3.56 16.54
C ALA A 146 -0.85 -4.54 15.83
N ARG A 147 -0.72 -4.45 14.49
CA ARG A 147 0.23 -5.26 13.71
C ARG A 147 1.68 -5.01 14.12
N SER A 148 2.07 -3.74 14.29
CA SER A 148 3.41 -3.39 14.74
C SER A 148 3.73 -3.99 16.11
N LEU A 149 2.80 -3.88 17.07
CA LEU A 149 2.96 -4.46 18.40
C LEU A 149 3.10 -5.99 18.36
N ALA A 150 2.28 -6.68 17.55
CA ALA A 150 2.34 -8.13 17.38
C ALA A 150 3.66 -8.61 16.74
N LEU A 151 4.16 -7.87 15.74
CA LEU A 151 5.47 -8.12 15.12
C LEU A 151 6.60 -7.99 16.14
N LEU A 152 6.60 -6.88 16.90
CA LEU A 152 7.60 -6.63 17.92
C LEU A 152 7.54 -7.64 19.06
N GLN A 153 6.35 -8.11 19.43
CA GLN A 153 6.19 -9.16 20.44
C GLN A 153 6.85 -10.47 19.97
N SER A 154 6.57 -10.90 18.74
CA SER A 154 7.15 -12.10 18.14
C SER A 154 8.67 -12.01 17.99
N TRP A 155 9.18 -10.83 17.63
CA TRP A 155 10.62 -10.58 17.58
C TRP A 155 11.25 -10.58 18.97
N TRP A 156 10.61 -9.95 19.97
CA TRP A 156 11.13 -9.85 21.33
C TRP A 156 11.21 -11.21 22.06
N SER A 157 10.37 -12.17 21.67
CA SER A 157 10.41 -13.57 22.08
C SER A 157 11.36 -14.43 21.24
N ALA A 158 12.03 -13.87 20.24
CA ALA A 158 12.89 -14.57 19.29
C ALA A 158 12.17 -15.72 18.56
N SER A 159 10.88 -15.57 18.23
CA SER A 159 10.08 -16.65 17.65
C SER A 159 10.61 -17.17 16.31
N TYR A 160 11.28 -16.31 15.53
CA TYR A 160 11.73 -16.61 14.16
C TYR A 160 13.19 -16.25 13.89
N CYS A 161 13.99 -15.98 14.92
CA CYS A 161 15.40 -15.60 14.77
C CYS A 161 16.27 -16.16 15.90
N ASP A 162 17.60 -16.14 15.70
CA ASP A 162 18.57 -16.60 16.70
C ASP A 162 18.39 -15.85 18.04
N PRO A 163 18.09 -16.56 19.15
CA PRO A 163 17.91 -15.95 20.48
C PRO A 163 19.09 -15.10 20.95
N VAL A 164 20.32 -15.39 20.49
CA VAL A 164 21.53 -14.63 20.83
C VAL A 164 21.39 -13.16 20.42
N LEU A 165 20.77 -12.88 19.27
CA LEU A 165 20.54 -11.52 18.79
C LEU A 165 19.71 -10.69 19.78
N LEU A 166 18.65 -11.29 20.34
CA LEU A 166 17.78 -10.63 21.31
C LEU A 166 18.44 -10.52 22.69
N ILE A 167 19.29 -11.47 23.08
CA ILE A 167 20.06 -11.36 24.32
C ILE A 167 20.97 -10.13 24.27
N VAL A 168 21.73 -9.97 23.18
CA VAL A 168 22.63 -8.82 22.99
C VAL A 168 21.85 -7.50 22.92
N THR A 169 20.72 -7.49 22.22
CA THR A 169 19.82 -6.32 22.14
C THR A 169 19.30 -5.91 23.52
N LYS A 170 18.77 -6.86 24.30
CA LYS A 170 18.26 -6.61 25.66
C LYS A 170 19.36 -6.11 26.60
N GLN A 171 20.56 -6.68 26.52
CA GLN A 171 21.72 -6.23 27.30
C GLN A 171 22.11 -4.79 26.95
N LEU A 172 22.15 -4.43 25.66
CA LEU A 172 22.41 -3.07 25.23
C LEU A 172 21.38 -2.10 25.82
N PHE A 173 20.09 -2.38 25.64
CA PHE A 173 19.03 -1.48 26.11
C PHE A 173 19.05 -1.33 27.64
N GLN A 174 19.28 -2.41 28.38
CA GLN A 174 19.43 -2.34 29.84
C GLN A 174 20.67 -1.53 30.25
N ARG A 175 21.79 -1.66 29.54
CA ARG A 175 23.00 -0.87 29.80
C ARG A 175 22.79 0.63 29.52
N GLN A 176 21.95 0.97 28.54
CA GLN A 176 21.63 2.36 28.20
C GLN A 176 20.54 2.96 29.09
N LYS A 177 19.75 2.14 29.79
CA LYS A 177 18.66 2.58 30.69
C LYS A 177 19.07 3.69 31.68
N PRO A 178 20.25 3.66 32.33
CA PRO A 178 20.65 4.71 33.27
C PRO A 178 21.17 5.99 32.60
N ASN A 179 21.45 5.96 31.30
CA ASN A 179 22.08 7.07 30.60
C ASN A 179 21.00 8.03 30.07
N ASP A 180 21.06 9.28 30.51
CA ASP A 180 20.37 10.38 29.84
C ASP A 180 21.13 10.67 28.54
N THR A 181 20.71 10.04 27.44
CA THR A 181 21.30 10.30 26.12
C THR A 181 20.29 10.94 25.19
N TRP A 182 20.73 12.04 24.58
CA TRP A 182 19.96 12.85 23.65
C TRP A 182 20.07 12.39 22.20
N ASN A 183 20.95 11.43 21.90
CA ASN A 183 21.14 10.93 20.55
C ASN A 183 19.92 10.11 20.14
N ASP A 184 19.22 10.52 19.08
CA ASP A 184 18.18 9.72 18.44
C ASP A 184 18.81 8.42 17.92
N PRO A 185 18.57 7.26 18.56
CA PRO A 185 19.16 6.00 18.13
C PRO A 185 18.50 5.47 16.85
N ALA A 186 17.39 6.05 16.41
CA ALA A 186 16.77 5.78 15.14
C ALA A 186 17.22 6.77 14.04
N HIS A 187 18.00 7.81 14.37
CA HIS A 187 18.65 8.66 13.37
C HIS A 187 19.75 7.86 12.67
N PHE A 188 19.87 8.02 11.35
CA PHE A 188 20.72 7.19 10.49
C PHE A 188 22.12 6.92 11.08
N ARG A 189 22.87 7.96 11.47
CA ARG A 189 24.24 7.81 12.00
C ARG A 189 24.32 7.07 13.34
N THR A 190 23.34 7.27 14.22
CA THR A 190 23.30 6.64 15.54
C THR A 190 22.78 5.21 15.43
N TYR A 191 21.78 4.99 14.56
CA TYR A 191 21.19 3.69 14.30
C TYR A 191 22.23 2.70 13.79
N THR A 192 23.10 3.11 12.84
CA THR A 192 24.17 2.24 12.35
C THR A 192 25.03 1.69 13.49
N LYS A 193 25.38 2.52 14.49
CA LYS A 193 26.16 2.10 15.66
C LYS A 193 25.38 1.15 16.57
N VAL A 194 24.11 1.43 16.82
CA VAL A 194 23.23 0.54 17.60
C VAL A 194 23.10 -0.81 16.90
N ALA A 195 22.81 -0.79 15.60
CA ALA A 195 22.66 -1.96 14.75
C ALA A 195 23.95 -2.79 14.69
N GLU A 196 25.13 -2.19 14.67
CA GLU A 196 26.41 -2.91 14.77
C GLU A 196 26.55 -3.65 16.10
N ILE A 197 26.24 -2.99 17.22
CA ILE A 197 26.35 -3.59 18.56
C ILE A 197 25.38 -4.77 18.72
N VAL A 198 24.15 -4.63 18.24
CA VAL A 198 23.12 -5.70 18.32
C VAL A 198 23.25 -6.73 17.20
N GLN A 199 24.34 -6.71 16.42
CA GLN A 199 24.60 -7.66 15.34
C GLN A 199 23.53 -7.64 14.23
N GLY A 200 22.91 -6.48 14.01
CA GLY A 200 21.97 -6.20 12.93
C GLY A 200 22.57 -6.38 11.54
N ASN A 201 23.89 -6.40 11.40
CA ASN A 201 24.57 -6.76 10.16
C ASN A 201 24.49 -8.25 9.79
N THR A 202 23.96 -9.13 10.67
CA THR A 202 23.88 -10.58 10.43
C THR A 202 22.52 -11.09 9.99
N SER A 203 21.45 -10.29 10.15
CA SER A 203 20.10 -10.63 9.71
C SER A 203 19.32 -9.36 9.37
N LEU A 204 18.82 -9.28 8.13
CA LEU A 204 17.99 -8.17 7.67
C LEU A 204 16.66 -8.09 8.44
N TYR A 205 16.07 -9.26 8.77
CA TYR A 205 14.92 -9.34 9.67
C TYR A 205 15.23 -8.69 11.03
N HIS A 206 16.30 -9.10 11.69
CA HIS A 206 16.66 -8.54 12.99
C HIS A 206 16.88 -7.02 12.91
N ALA A 207 17.52 -6.54 11.85
CA ALA A 207 17.75 -5.12 11.62
C ALA A 207 16.45 -4.33 11.39
N HIS A 208 15.51 -4.83 10.58
CA HIS A 208 14.21 -4.17 10.41
C HIS A 208 13.44 -4.06 11.72
N LEU A 209 13.33 -5.16 12.46
CA LEU A 209 12.54 -5.20 13.70
C LEU A 209 13.18 -4.37 14.81
N CYS A 210 14.52 -4.36 14.92
CA CYS A 210 15.22 -3.46 15.83
C CYS A 210 14.97 -1.98 15.47
N ARG A 211 15.04 -1.62 14.19
CA ARG A 211 14.73 -0.26 13.74
C ARG A 211 13.29 0.14 14.06
N LEU A 212 12.33 -0.74 13.78
CA LEU A 212 10.92 -0.51 14.06
C LEU A 212 10.70 -0.31 15.57
N PHE A 213 11.32 -1.14 16.41
CA PHE A 213 11.23 -1.01 17.86
C PHE A 213 11.71 0.37 18.35
N LEU A 214 12.84 0.85 17.82
CA LEU A 214 13.34 2.19 18.15
C LEU A 214 12.38 3.28 17.65
N LEU A 215 11.79 3.15 16.47
CA LEU A 215 10.81 4.12 15.95
C LEU A 215 9.50 4.15 16.75
N GLU A 216 9.07 2.99 17.28
CA GLU A 216 7.81 2.83 18.00
C GLU A 216 7.88 3.21 19.48
N PHE A 217 9.05 3.07 20.11
CA PHE A 217 9.21 3.23 21.55
C PHE A 217 10.23 4.28 21.97
N GLN A 218 11.15 4.70 21.09
CA GLN A 218 12.06 5.77 21.45
C GLN A 218 11.35 7.12 21.31
N PRO A 219 11.31 7.95 22.38
CA PRO A 219 10.76 9.29 22.31
C PRO A 219 11.67 10.23 21.50
N ARG A 220 11.31 10.49 20.24
CA ARG A 220 11.86 11.63 19.48
C ARG A 220 11.13 12.93 19.88
N THR A 221 11.27 13.97 19.08
CA THR A 221 10.35 15.11 18.98
C THR A 221 8.95 14.69 18.51
N TRP A 222 8.31 13.77 19.26
CA TRP A 222 6.89 13.47 19.09
C TRP A 222 6.11 14.03 20.26
N GLU A 223 4.96 14.57 19.89
CA GLU A 223 3.94 15.19 20.71
C GLU A 223 4.30 16.52 21.42
N PRO A 224 3.40 17.51 21.31
CA PRO A 224 2.23 17.55 20.40
C PRO A 224 2.62 17.77 18.93
N TYR A 225 3.92 17.87 18.66
CA TYR A 225 4.52 18.20 17.38
C TYR A 225 5.13 16.96 16.76
N ILE A 226 4.82 16.68 15.49
CA ILE A 226 5.48 15.60 14.74
C ILE A 226 5.97 16.16 13.42
N ALA A 227 7.18 15.74 13.04
CA ALA A 227 7.64 15.93 11.67
C ALA A 227 6.96 14.91 10.75
N PRO A 228 6.16 15.32 9.73
CA PRO A 228 5.57 14.43 8.73
C PRO A 228 6.55 13.38 8.18
N ILE A 229 7.81 13.78 7.98
CA ILE A 229 8.87 12.86 7.54
C ILE A 229 9.15 11.73 8.54
N SER A 230 9.00 11.96 9.85
CA SER A 230 9.12 10.90 10.88
C SER A 230 7.94 9.93 10.84
N LEU A 231 6.72 10.42 10.57
CA LEU A 231 5.56 9.55 10.36
C LEU A 231 5.72 8.71 9.10
N HIS A 232 6.19 9.33 8.01
CA HIS A 232 6.52 8.62 6.78
C HIS A 232 7.54 7.51 7.04
N ILE A 233 8.67 7.83 7.70
CA ILE A 233 9.69 6.84 8.06
C ILE A 233 9.11 5.71 8.94
N LEU A 234 8.25 6.04 9.91
CA LEU A 234 7.60 5.04 10.77
C LEU A 234 6.68 4.12 9.96
N GLN A 235 5.81 4.68 9.13
CA GLN A 235 4.88 3.88 8.32
C GLN A 235 5.63 2.98 7.32
N THR A 236 6.62 3.51 6.61
CA THR A 236 7.49 2.70 5.73
C THR A 236 8.18 1.60 6.53
N SER A 237 8.71 1.91 7.72
CA SER A 237 9.35 0.90 8.57
C SER A 237 8.39 -0.18 9.06
N ARG A 238 7.12 0.16 9.37
CA ARG A 238 6.08 -0.82 9.73
C ARG A 238 5.81 -1.76 8.57
N TYR A 239 5.62 -1.21 7.39
CA TYR A 239 5.39 -1.96 6.16
C TYR A 239 6.55 -2.89 5.82
N ASP A 240 7.78 -2.37 5.72
CA ASP A 240 8.97 -3.15 5.38
C ASP A 240 9.25 -4.26 6.40
N SER A 241 9.00 -3.99 7.69
CA SER A 241 9.18 -4.98 8.75
C SER A 241 8.13 -6.09 8.67
N ALA A 242 6.89 -5.78 8.32
CA ALA A 242 5.84 -6.79 8.10
C ALA A 242 6.20 -7.69 6.91
N CYS A 243 6.64 -7.10 5.80
CA CYS A 243 7.11 -7.82 4.61
C CYS A 243 8.27 -8.77 4.96
N THR A 244 9.30 -8.24 5.61
CA THR A 244 10.48 -9.04 6.00
C THR A 244 10.12 -10.12 7.02
N ALA A 245 9.20 -9.86 7.93
CA ALA A 245 8.72 -10.84 8.91
C ALA A 245 7.94 -11.99 8.27
N ALA A 246 7.11 -11.72 7.25
CA ALA A 246 6.41 -12.76 6.52
C ALA A 246 7.39 -13.73 5.83
N ILE A 247 8.42 -13.18 5.17
CA ILE A 247 9.49 -13.96 4.52
C ILE A 247 10.27 -14.77 5.57
N GLN A 248 10.67 -14.14 6.68
CA GLN A 248 11.41 -14.80 7.76
C GLN A 248 10.61 -15.94 8.38
N LYS A 249 9.31 -15.74 8.63
CA LYS A 249 8.43 -16.77 9.19
C LYS A 249 8.32 -17.98 8.26
N LEU A 250 8.11 -17.75 6.95
CA LEU A 250 8.07 -18.82 5.96
C LEU A 250 9.41 -19.59 5.92
N ALA A 251 10.54 -18.89 5.85
CA ALA A 251 11.86 -19.54 5.82
C ALA A 251 12.16 -20.32 7.10
N HIS A 252 11.75 -19.78 8.26
CA HIS A 252 11.87 -20.46 9.55
C HIS A 252 11.07 -21.77 9.58
N ALA A 253 9.86 -21.79 9.02
CA ALA A 253 9.04 -23.00 8.94
C ALA A 253 9.71 -24.10 8.11
N VAL A 254 10.43 -23.75 7.04
CA VAL A 254 11.18 -24.71 6.20
C VAL A 254 12.36 -25.30 6.96
N LEU A 255 13.14 -24.47 7.66
CA LEU A 255 14.30 -24.94 8.43
C LEU A 255 13.90 -25.68 9.71
N ASN A 256 12.71 -25.41 10.26
CA ASN A 256 12.22 -25.98 11.52
C ASN A 256 10.79 -26.52 11.36
N PRO A 257 10.58 -27.61 10.60
CA PRO A 257 9.25 -28.09 10.20
C PRO A 257 8.46 -28.81 11.31
N ILE A 258 8.82 -28.64 12.58
CA ILE A 258 8.13 -29.30 13.68
C ILE A 258 6.73 -28.68 13.82
N LYS A 259 5.71 -29.49 13.52
CA LYS A 259 4.30 -29.12 13.73
C LYS A 259 4.05 -28.91 15.22
N THR A 260 3.69 -27.69 15.60
CA THR A 260 3.19 -27.36 16.93
C THR A 260 1.67 -27.56 16.92
N HIS A 261 1.03 -28.15 17.93
CA HIS A 261 -0.41 -28.48 17.87
C HIS A 261 -1.38 -27.28 18.06
N THR A 262 -0.87 -26.05 18.19
CA THR A 262 -1.62 -24.83 18.56
C THR A 262 -1.63 -23.75 17.45
N ILE A 263 -1.94 -24.12 16.21
CA ILE A 263 -1.60 -23.31 15.02
C ILE A 263 -2.66 -22.27 14.63
N GLU A 264 -3.90 -22.38 15.10
CA GLU A 264 -4.96 -21.44 14.64
C GLU A 264 -4.70 -19.98 15.02
N ASP A 265 -3.94 -19.73 16.09
CA ASP A 265 -3.60 -18.38 16.55
C ASP A 265 -2.31 -17.81 15.92
N ASP A 266 -1.46 -18.64 15.32
CA ASP A 266 -0.16 -18.21 14.80
C ASP A 266 -0.26 -17.70 13.35
N LYS A 267 -0.86 -16.52 13.14
CA LYS A 267 -1.06 -15.95 11.80
C LYS A 267 0.21 -15.35 11.19
N TYR A 268 0.28 -15.30 9.87
CA TYR A 268 1.29 -14.45 9.20
C TYR A 268 0.98 -12.97 9.48
N PRO A 269 2.01 -12.11 9.51
CA PRO A 269 1.77 -10.68 9.68
C PRO A 269 1.03 -10.12 8.47
N GLY A 270 -0.02 -9.33 8.71
CA GLY A 270 -0.70 -8.59 7.65
C GLY A 270 0.20 -7.51 7.06
N VAL A 271 0.21 -7.39 5.73
CA VAL A 271 1.07 -6.46 4.98
C VAL A 271 0.21 -5.43 4.28
N LEU A 272 0.15 -4.22 4.83
CA LEU A 272 -0.68 -3.14 4.31
C LEU A 272 0.01 -1.78 4.51
N GLN A 273 0.11 -1.00 3.44
CA GLN A 273 0.85 0.25 3.37
C GLN A 273 0.02 1.46 3.82
N ASN A 274 -1.18 1.64 3.25
CA ASN A 274 -2.06 2.79 3.53
C ASN A 274 -3.31 2.39 4.32
N ASP A 275 -3.13 1.66 5.41
CA ASP A 275 -4.23 1.13 6.21
C ASP A 275 -5.19 2.22 6.73
N SER A 276 -4.66 3.41 7.06
CA SER A 276 -5.47 4.56 7.48
C SER A 276 -6.37 5.12 6.37
N SER A 277 -6.04 4.86 5.10
CA SER A 277 -6.81 5.24 3.93
C SER A 277 -7.66 4.09 3.37
N HIS A 278 -7.57 2.90 3.97
CA HIS A 278 -8.34 1.74 3.54
C HIS A 278 -9.82 1.98 3.78
N HIS A 279 -10.65 1.63 2.80
CA HIS A 279 -12.09 1.74 2.97
C HIS A 279 -12.53 0.88 4.16
N THR A 280 -13.19 1.53 5.11
CA THR A 280 -13.88 0.88 6.22
C THR A 280 -15.36 0.92 5.93
N LEU A 281 -16.04 -0.23 6.08
CA LEU A 281 -17.50 -0.29 5.99
C LEU A 281 -18.11 0.73 6.93
N THR A 282 -19.15 1.42 6.49
CA THR A 282 -19.95 2.29 7.36
C THR A 282 -20.54 1.45 8.51
N PRO A 283 -20.86 2.04 9.67
CA PRO A 283 -21.52 1.31 10.74
C PRO A 283 -22.80 0.59 10.29
N GLU A 284 -23.56 1.18 9.37
CA GLU A 284 -24.76 0.61 8.76
C GLU A 284 -24.43 -0.62 7.89
N GLN A 285 -23.41 -0.51 7.05
CA GLN A 285 -22.90 -1.64 6.27
C GLN A 285 -22.40 -2.74 7.22
N ALA A 286 -21.60 -2.41 8.23
CA ALA A 286 -21.08 -3.39 9.19
C ALA A 286 -22.17 -4.08 10.02
N ALA A 287 -23.31 -3.42 10.27
CA ALA A 287 -24.46 -3.98 10.98
C ALA A 287 -25.34 -4.91 10.12
N THR A 288 -25.15 -4.88 8.79
CA THR A 288 -25.98 -5.64 7.86
C THR A 288 -25.63 -7.13 7.90
N LYS A 289 -26.64 -7.96 8.16
CA LYS A 289 -26.51 -9.42 8.30
C LYS A 289 -26.88 -10.15 7.00
N PRO A 290 -26.33 -11.36 6.76
CA PRO A 290 -26.83 -12.22 5.69
C PRO A 290 -28.32 -12.51 5.90
N THR A 291 -29.09 -12.62 4.82
CA THR A 291 -30.50 -13.04 4.93
C THR A 291 -30.62 -14.56 5.09
N TYR A 292 -29.74 -15.30 4.41
CA TYR A 292 -29.75 -16.76 4.40
C TYR A 292 -28.38 -17.31 4.79
N LEU A 293 -28.39 -18.45 5.49
CA LEU A 293 -27.23 -19.28 5.75
C LEU A 293 -27.58 -20.74 5.46
N TRP A 294 -26.60 -21.52 5.03
CA TRP A 294 -26.72 -22.97 4.92
C TRP A 294 -26.35 -23.61 6.28
N ASP A 295 -27.31 -24.29 6.91
CA ASP A 295 -27.05 -25.14 8.07
C ASP A 295 -26.49 -26.49 7.58
N VAL A 296 -25.21 -26.73 7.86
CA VAL A 296 -24.46 -27.91 7.42
C VAL A 296 -24.96 -29.19 8.08
N GLN A 297 -25.42 -29.12 9.33
CA GLN A 297 -25.90 -30.29 10.06
C GLN A 297 -27.31 -30.67 9.63
N ALA A 298 -28.20 -29.68 9.53
CA ALA A 298 -29.57 -29.89 9.07
C ALA A 298 -29.68 -30.05 7.55
N GLN A 299 -28.62 -29.68 6.81
CA GLN A 299 -28.59 -29.61 5.35
C GLN A 299 -29.77 -28.79 4.81
N TRP A 300 -29.89 -27.54 5.26
CA TRP A 300 -31.02 -26.66 4.98
C TRP A 300 -30.59 -25.19 4.87
N THR A 301 -31.14 -24.45 3.89
CA THR A 301 -30.99 -22.98 3.83
C THR A 301 -31.95 -22.29 4.81
N VAL A 302 -31.42 -21.74 5.89
CA VAL A 302 -32.20 -21.07 6.94
C VAL A 302 -32.20 -19.56 6.76
N GLU A 303 -33.32 -18.92 7.08
CA GLU A 303 -33.40 -17.46 7.15
C GLU A 303 -32.83 -16.96 8.48
N VAL A 304 -31.84 -16.07 8.45
CA VAL A 304 -31.17 -15.60 9.67
C VAL A 304 -32.13 -14.91 10.65
N LYS A 305 -33.18 -14.26 10.14
CA LYS A 305 -34.21 -13.64 10.99
C LYS A 305 -35.05 -14.62 11.81
N THR A 306 -35.07 -15.91 11.45
CA THR A 306 -35.77 -16.94 12.23
C THR A 306 -34.90 -17.48 13.37
N LEU A 307 -33.61 -17.16 13.38
CA LEU A 307 -32.67 -17.50 14.44
C LEU A 307 -32.69 -16.43 15.54
N THR A 308 -32.45 -16.83 16.79
CA THR A 308 -32.42 -15.91 17.95
C THR A 308 -31.38 -14.80 17.80
N LYS A 309 -30.24 -15.13 17.18
CA LYS A 309 -29.17 -14.20 16.80
C LYS A 309 -28.49 -14.70 15.52
N CYS A 310 -27.80 -13.80 14.81
CA CYS A 310 -26.93 -14.23 13.71
C CYS A 310 -25.82 -15.13 14.28
N PRO A 311 -25.70 -16.38 13.83
CA PRO A 311 -24.64 -17.26 14.31
C PRO A 311 -23.30 -16.86 13.69
N GLU A 312 -22.21 -17.42 14.23
CA GLU A 312 -20.93 -17.43 13.50
C GLU A 312 -21.06 -18.31 12.26
N TYR A 313 -20.48 -17.89 11.16
CA TYR A 313 -20.54 -18.62 9.90
C TYR A 313 -19.23 -18.52 9.11
N LEU A 314 -18.99 -19.53 8.27
CA LEU A 314 -17.91 -19.58 7.29
C LEU A 314 -18.40 -19.01 5.96
N CYS A 315 -17.67 -18.07 5.38
CA CYS A 315 -17.93 -17.59 4.03
C CYS A 315 -17.08 -18.36 3.01
N ILE A 316 -17.72 -18.88 1.95
CA ILE A 316 -17.04 -19.60 0.87
C ILE A 316 -17.14 -18.78 -0.42
N SER A 317 -15.99 -18.27 -0.83
CA SER A 317 -15.76 -17.65 -2.11
C SER A 317 -15.39 -18.72 -3.14
N HIS A 318 -16.04 -18.69 -4.30
CA HIS A 318 -15.72 -19.58 -5.41
C HIS A 318 -16.18 -18.98 -6.74
N THR A 319 -15.84 -19.62 -7.86
CA THR A 319 -16.27 -19.19 -9.18
C THR A 319 -17.14 -20.26 -9.84
N TRP A 320 -18.29 -19.85 -10.38
CA TRP A 320 -19.24 -20.77 -10.98
C TRP A 320 -19.92 -20.23 -12.24
N GLY A 321 -20.20 -18.92 -12.30
CA GLY A 321 -20.99 -18.32 -13.38
C GLY A 321 -20.45 -18.52 -14.80
N ARG A 322 -19.13 -18.70 -14.97
CA ARG A 322 -18.49 -18.99 -16.27
C ARG A 322 -18.74 -20.42 -16.76
N TRP A 323 -18.94 -21.36 -15.83
CA TRP A 323 -19.16 -22.78 -16.09
C TRP A 323 -20.61 -23.20 -15.79
N LYS A 324 -21.52 -22.23 -15.67
CA LYS A 324 -22.95 -22.46 -15.50
C LYS A 324 -23.51 -23.20 -16.72
N LYS A 325 -24.13 -24.36 -16.50
CA LYS A 325 -24.93 -25.08 -17.50
C LYS A 325 -26.25 -24.33 -17.75
N SER A 326 -26.89 -24.61 -18.89
CA SER A 326 -28.24 -24.11 -19.17
C SER A 326 -29.31 -24.70 -18.25
N THR A 327 -29.00 -25.81 -17.58
CA THR A 327 -29.88 -26.51 -16.66
C THR A 327 -29.64 -26.09 -15.20
N SER A 328 -30.67 -26.28 -14.37
CA SER A 328 -30.61 -26.04 -12.93
C SER A 328 -31.34 -27.15 -12.22
N VAL A 329 -30.90 -27.52 -11.03
CA VAL A 329 -31.42 -28.64 -10.26
C VAL A 329 -32.12 -28.18 -8.99
N ALA A 330 -33.21 -28.86 -8.64
CA ALA A 330 -33.82 -28.71 -7.34
C ALA A 330 -32.95 -29.46 -6.32
N MET A 331 -32.27 -28.71 -5.46
CA MET A 331 -31.52 -29.26 -4.34
C MET A 331 -32.48 -29.45 -3.16
N PRO A 332 -32.40 -30.57 -2.41
CA PRO A 332 -33.15 -30.71 -1.18
C PRO A 332 -32.89 -29.52 -0.26
N ASN A 333 -33.96 -28.93 0.27
CA ASN A 333 -33.91 -27.89 1.31
C ASN A 333 -33.23 -26.56 0.91
N VAL A 334 -33.06 -26.32 -0.40
CA VAL A 334 -32.71 -25.00 -0.95
C VAL A 334 -33.99 -24.42 -1.60
N PRO A 335 -34.46 -23.21 -1.22
CA PRO A 335 -35.75 -22.68 -1.68
C PRO A 335 -35.85 -22.38 -3.19
N TRP A 336 -34.72 -22.26 -3.87
CA TRP A 336 -34.62 -21.95 -5.31
C TRP A 336 -33.85 -23.04 -6.05
N ARG A 337 -33.93 -23.03 -7.38
CA ARG A 337 -33.16 -23.97 -8.20
C ARG A 337 -31.69 -23.57 -8.21
N VAL A 338 -30.79 -24.53 -8.01
CA VAL A 338 -29.35 -24.29 -8.03
C VAL A 338 -28.82 -24.54 -9.45
N PRO A 339 -28.12 -23.59 -10.07
CA PRO A 339 -27.48 -23.77 -11.37
C PRO A 339 -26.52 -24.96 -11.38
N GLU A 340 -26.60 -25.82 -12.40
CA GLU A 340 -25.62 -26.88 -12.55
C GLU A 340 -24.31 -26.31 -13.13
N ASN A 341 -23.19 -26.99 -12.87
CA ASN A 341 -21.85 -26.55 -13.25
C ASN A 341 -21.14 -27.60 -14.13
N HIS A 342 -20.29 -27.17 -15.05
CA HIS A 342 -19.44 -28.05 -15.87
C HIS A 342 -18.20 -28.58 -15.12
N MET A 343 -17.75 -27.90 -14.07
CA MET A 343 -16.52 -28.21 -13.34
C MET A 343 -16.73 -29.14 -12.14
N TYR A 344 -17.91 -29.11 -11.53
CA TYR A 344 -18.24 -29.93 -10.35
C TYR A 344 -19.73 -30.23 -10.24
N ASP A 345 -20.06 -31.28 -9.47
CA ASP A 345 -21.44 -31.63 -9.17
C ASP A 345 -21.93 -30.92 -7.91
N VAL A 346 -22.81 -29.93 -8.10
CA VAL A 346 -23.46 -29.17 -7.03
C VAL A 346 -24.21 -30.05 -6.02
N LYS A 347 -24.65 -31.25 -6.41
CA LYS A 347 -25.37 -32.19 -5.54
C LYS A 347 -24.51 -32.77 -4.44
N THR A 348 -23.19 -32.77 -4.64
CA THR A 348 -22.23 -33.34 -3.67
C THR A 348 -21.79 -32.34 -2.61
N LEU A 349 -21.99 -31.04 -2.86
CA LEU A 349 -21.56 -29.96 -1.96
C LEU A 349 -22.11 -30.10 -0.52
N PRO A 350 -23.40 -30.42 -0.28
CA PRO A 350 -23.92 -30.59 1.08
C PRO A 350 -23.15 -31.57 1.96
N GLU A 351 -22.63 -32.66 1.39
CA GLU A 351 -21.80 -33.62 2.12
C GLU A 351 -20.38 -33.11 2.31
N GLN A 352 -19.79 -32.50 1.27
CA GLN A 352 -18.43 -31.96 1.33
C GLN A 352 -18.28 -30.87 2.41
N LEU A 353 -19.28 -29.99 2.55
CA LEU A 353 -19.27 -28.90 3.53
C LEU A 353 -19.17 -29.40 4.98
N LYS A 354 -19.56 -30.65 5.28
CA LYS A 354 -19.44 -31.24 6.63
C LYS A 354 -17.99 -31.33 7.10
N HIS A 355 -17.04 -31.45 6.19
CA HIS A 355 -15.61 -31.57 6.52
C HIS A 355 -14.98 -30.27 7.02
N LEU A 356 -15.65 -29.12 6.83
CA LEU A 356 -15.11 -27.81 7.19
C LEU A 356 -15.29 -27.46 8.68
N GLY A 357 -16.09 -28.22 9.43
CA GLY A 357 -16.26 -28.05 10.87
C GLY A 357 -17.09 -26.83 11.30
N PHE A 358 -17.79 -26.17 10.38
CA PHE A 358 -18.71 -25.08 10.67
C PHE A 358 -20.17 -25.54 10.61
N GLN A 359 -21.00 -25.09 11.56
CA GLN A 359 -22.44 -25.35 11.52
C GLN A 359 -23.12 -24.51 10.42
N TYR A 360 -22.76 -23.24 10.29
CA TYR A 360 -23.36 -22.34 9.31
C TYR A 360 -22.34 -21.90 8.27
N VAL A 361 -22.75 -21.97 7.00
CA VAL A 361 -21.95 -21.58 5.85
C VAL A 361 -22.72 -20.57 5.01
N TRP A 362 -22.03 -19.54 4.53
CA TRP A 362 -22.51 -18.71 3.44
C TRP A 362 -21.81 -19.13 2.15
N LEU A 363 -22.59 -19.67 1.21
CA LEU A 363 -22.19 -20.03 -0.15
C LEU A 363 -23.24 -19.46 -1.08
N ASP A 364 -22.85 -18.61 -2.04
CA ASP A 364 -23.78 -17.86 -2.88
C ASP A 364 -24.83 -18.74 -3.60
N LEU A 365 -24.47 -19.95 -4.05
CA LEU A 365 -25.38 -20.93 -4.65
C LEU A 365 -26.55 -21.31 -3.71
N PHE A 366 -26.30 -21.39 -2.40
CA PHE A 366 -27.27 -21.80 -1.38
C PHE A 366 -27.85 -20.63 -0.58
N CYS A 367 -27.26 -19.44 -0.68
CA CYS A 367 -27.62 -18.28 0.13
C CYS A 367 -28.07 -17.04 -0.67
N ILE A 368 -27.98 -17.05 -2.00
CA ILE A 368 -28.54 -16.01 -2.89
C ILE A 368 -29.55 -16.66 -3.84
N PRO A 369 -30.78 -16.10 -3.98
CA PRO A 369 -31.73 -16.53 -5.00
C PRO A 369 -31.11 -16.56 -6.40
N GLN A 370 -31.24 -17.71 -7.08
CA GLN A 370 -30.62 -17.94 -8.39
C GLN A 370 -31.59 -17.79 -9.57
N ASP A 371 -32.89 -17.83 -9.30
CA ASP A 371 -33.95 -17.70 -10.31
C ASP A 371 -34.01 -16.26 -10.85
N GLU A 372 -34.18 -16.11 -12.16
CA GLU A 372 -34.19 -14.79 -12.82
C GLU A 372 -35.46 -13.97 -12.53
N GLU A 373 -36.52 -14.63 -12.06
CA GLU A 373 -37.78 -13.99 -11.65
C GLU A 373 -37.64 -13.25 -10.31
N ASP A 374 -36.65 -13.62 -9.47
CA ASP A 374 -36.42 -13.05 -8.14
C ASP A 374 -35.26 -12.02 -8.14
N THR A 375 -35.29 -11.12 -9.12
CA THR A 375 -34.22 -10.14 -9.36
C THR A 375 -34.04 -9.15 -8.21
N ASP A 376 -35.11 -8.75 -7.53
CA ASP A 376 -35.05 -7.76 -6.45
C ASP A 376 -34.43 -8.33 -5.16
N ARG A 377 -34.80 -9.55 -4.76
CA ARG A 377 -34.13 -10.20 -3.61
C ARG A 377 -32.68 -10.52 -3.94
N LYS A 378 -32.40 -10.97 -5.17
CA LYS A 378 -31.02 -11.18 -5.64
C LYS A 378 -30.18 -9.90 -5.57
N ARG A 379 -30.69 -8.79 -6.09
CA ARG A 379 -30.02 -7.47 -6.00
C ARG A 379 -29.78 -7.05 -4.56
N THR A 380 -30.76 -7.26 -3.69
CA THR A 380 -30.67 -6.97 -2.27
C THR A 380 -29.56 -7.79 -1.61
N GLU A 381 -29.44 -9.08 -1.88
CA GLU A 381 -28.36 -9.91 -1.31
C GLU A 381 -26.99 -9.56 -1.90
N VAL A 382 -26.89 -9.25 -3.20
CA VAL A 382 -25.64 -8.79 -3.83
C VAL A 382 -25.13 -7.50 -3.17
N ALA A 383 -26.03 -6.56 -2.87
CA ALA A 383 -25.67 -5.33 -2.18
C ALA A 383 -25.12 -5.54 -0.76
N LYS A 384 -25.40 -6.69 -0.13
CA LYS A 384 -24.93 -7.05 1.23
C LYS A 384 -23.57 -7.75 1.25
N GLN A 385 -22.98 -8.09 0.10
CA GLN A 385 -21.78 -8.94 0.05
C GLN A 385 -20.64 -8.41 0.93
N ALA A 386 -20.36 -7.11 0.90
CA ALA A 386 -19.32 -6.53 1.77
C ALA A 386 -19.49 -6.88 3.25
N SER A 387 -20.70 -6.70 3.76
CA SER A 387 -21.06 -6.99 5.14
C SER A 387 -21.02 -8.49 5.44
N ILE A 388 -21.45 -9.32 4.49
CA ILE A 388 -21.44 -10.78 4.63
C ILE A 388 -20.01 -11.31 4.73
N PHE A 389 -19.12 -10.88 3.84
CA PHE A 389 -17.72 -11.29 3.85
C PHE A 389 -17.01 -10.80 5.13
N LYS A 390 -17.15 -9.51 5.46
CA LYS A 390 -16.50 -8.91 6.63
C LYS A 390 -17.07 -9.41 7.97
N GLY A 391 -18.35 -9.76 8.02
CA GLY A 391 -19.03 -10.29 9.20
C GLY A 391 -18.83 -11.79 9.42
N SER A 392 -18.18 -12.49 8.49
CA SER A 392 -17.90 -13.93 8.62
C SER A 392 -16.83 -14.20 9.68
N ALA A 393 -16.93 -15.35 10.35
CA ALA A 393 -15.91 -15.78 11.32
C ALA A 393 -14.60 -16.14 10.60
N ARG A 394 -14.71 -16.74 9.41
CA ARG A 394 -13.61 -17.06 8.50
C ARG A 394 -14.11 -16.97 7.07
N CYS A 395 -13.19 -16.68 6.14
CA CYS A 395 -13.45 -16.72 4.71
C CYS A 395 -12.45 -17.67 4.04
N ILE A 396 -12.96 -18.51 3.15
CA ILE A 396 -12.15 -19.42 2.33
C ILE A 396 -12.42 -19.20 0.85
N ALA A 397 -11.37 -19.31 0.03
CA ALA A 397 -11.45 -19.41 -1.42
C ALA A 397 -11.34 -20.88 -1.79
N TRP A 398 -12.40 -21.45 -2.37
CA TRP A 398 -12.38 -22.81 -2.89
C TRP A 398 -11.99 -22.79 -4.38
N LEU A 399 -10.75 -23.19 -4.65
CA LEU A 399 -10.17 -23.26 -5.98
C LEU A 399 -10.44 -24.65 -6.54
N HIS A 400 -11.65 -24.81 -7.09
CA HIS A 400 -12.14 -26.08 -7.63
C HIS A 400 -11.34 -26.62 -8.82
N ASP A 401 -10.28 -25.93 -9.21
CA ASP A 401 -9.54 -26.15 -10.43
C ASP A 401 -8.03 -26.27 -10.11
N VAL A 402 -7.69 -26.37 -8.82
CA VAL A 402 -6.37 -26.65 -8.24
C VAL A 402 -6.45 -27.99 -7.52
N GLU A 403 -5.75 -29.00 -8.01
CA GLU A 403 -5.83 -30.37 -7.46
C GLU A 403 -5.03 -30.54 -6.16
N SER A 404 -3.92 -29.83 -6.02
CA SER A 404 -2.94 -30.00 -4.94
C SER A 404 -2.18 -28.69 -4.69
N TRP A 405 -1.46 -28.61 -3.56
CA TRP A 405 -0.55 -27.50 -3.23
C TRP A 405 0.94 -27.86 -3.35
N GLN A 406 1.27 -29.05 -3.87
CA GLN A 406 2.65 -29.55 -3.85
C GLN A 406 3.62 -28.66 -4.63
N GLY A 407 3.25 -28.26 -5.86
CA GLY A 407 4.08 -27.39 -6.68
C GLY A 407 4.21 -25.99 -6.08
N VAL A 408 3.11 -25.44 -5.56
CA VAL A 408 3.10 -24.15 -4.85
C VAL A 408 4.03 -24.17 -3.64
N LEU A 409 3.92 -25.18 -2.77
CA LEU A 409 4.74 -25.29 -1.56
C LEU A 409 6.23 -25.53 -1.87
N ALA A 410 6.54 -26.37 -2.86
CA ALA A 410 7.93 -26.59 -3.28
C ALA A 410 8.58 -25.30 -3.79
N ALA A 411 7.84 -24.50 -4.58
CA ALA A 411 8.30 -23.20 -5.04
C ALA A 411 8.48 -22.20 -3.90
N LEU A 412 7.54 -22.13 -2.95
CA LEU A 412 7.60 -21.25 -1.79
C LEU A 412 8.77 -21.59 -0.85
N ASP A 413 9.04 -22.88 -0.62
CA ASP A 413 10.20 -23.31 0.17
C ASP A 413 11.51 -22.80 -0.45
N TRP A 414 11.65 -22.96 -1.77
CA TRP A 414 12.82 -22.47 -2.49
C TRP A 414 12.94 -20.94 -2.44
N ILE A 415 11.83 -20.22 -2.65
CA ILE A 415 11.79 -18.75 -2.59
C ILE A 415 12.23 -18.26 -1.21
N ALA A 416 11.71 -18.88 -0.15
CA ALA A 416 12.01 -18.51 1.23
C ALA A 416 13.49 -18.76 1.57
N LEU A 417 14.02 -19.95 1.25
CA LEU A 417 15.43 -20.30 1.48
C LEU A 417 16.38 -19.46 0.66
N LYS A 418 16.07 -19.20 -0.63
CA LYS A 418 16.88 -18.33 -1.48
C LYS A 418 16.91 -16.91 -0.92
N SER A 419 15.76 -16.37 -0.51
CA SER A 419 15.69 -15.06 0.12
C SER A 419 16.49 -15.00 1.42
N LEU A 420 16.42 -16.04 2.25
CA LEU A 420 17.18 -16.13 3.50
C LEU A 420 18.70 -16.17 3.24
N SER A 421 19.16 -16.86 2.19
CA SER A 421 20.58 -16.88 1.79
C SER A 421 21.14 -15.49 1.46
N ILE A 422 20.28 -14.59 0.96
CA ILE A 422 20.61 -13.21 0.62
C ILE A 422 20.53 -12.31 1.85
N THR A 423 19.56 -12.56 2.74
CA THR A 423 19.17 -11.64 3.82
C THR A 423 19.67 -12.03 5.21
N SER A 424 20.39 -13.14 5.34
CA SER A 424 20.97 -13.63 6.59
C SER A 424 22.39 -14.16 6.38
N THR A 425 23.28 -13.90 7.34
CA THR A 425 24.60 -14.54 7.46
C THR A 425 24.62 -15.62 8.56
N ARG A 426 23.46 -15.93 9.14
CA ARG A 426 23.27 -16.98 10.14
C ARG A 426 22.87 -18.28 9.45
N ASP A 427 23.25 -19.40 10.04
CA ASP A 427 22.86 -20.75 9.61
C ASP A 427 23.15 -21.06 8.13
N GLU A 428 24.20 -20.44 7.56
CA GLU A 428 24.49 -20.51 6.11
C GLU A 428 24.63 -21.95 5.60
N ALA A 429 25.25 -22.83 6.38
CA ALA A 429 25.39 -24.24 6.02
C ALA A 429 24.03 -24.97 5.97
N ALA A 430 23.15 -24.73 6.94
CA ALA A 430 21.82 -25.33 6.98
C ALA A 430 20.94 -24.79 5.85
N ILE A 431 21.02 -23.48 5.58
CA ILE A 431 20.32 -22.83 4.46
C ILE A 431 20.77 -23.45 3.13
N GLN A 432 22.08 -23.61 2.91
CA GLN A 432 22.57 -24.16 1.64
C GLN A 432 22.22 -25.63 1.44
N ALA A 433 22.26 -26.43 2.52
CA ALA A 433 21.80 -27.82 2.47
C ALA A 433 20.32 -27.90 2.06
N ALA A 434 19.44 -27.17 2.77
CA ALA A 434 18.01 -27.15 2.46
C ALA A 434 17.70 -26.57 1.07
N LEU A 435 18.44 -25.55 0.64
CA LEU A 435 18.25 -24.92 -0.67
C LEU A 435 18.55 -25.88 -1.83
N THR A 436 19.50 -26.81 -1.64
CA THR A 436 19.82 -27.83 -2.64
C THR A 436 18.62 -28.74 -2.91
N ASP A 437 18.00 -29.25 -1.85
CA ASP A 437 16.82 -30.12 -1.94
C ASP A 437 15.61 -29.36 -2.50
N ALA A 438 15.37 -28.14 -1.99
CA ALA A 438 14.30 -27.27 -2.46
C ALA A 438 14.45 -26.92 -3.95
N THR A 439 15.68 -26.78 -4.46
CA THR A 439 15.94 -26.48 -5.88
C THR A 439 15.47 -27.61 -6.80
N PHE A 440 15.61 -28.87 -6.36
CA PHE A 440 15.09 -30.01 -7.12
C PHE A 440 13.56 -30.08 -7.05
N ALA A 441 12.99 -29.95 -5.84
CA ALA A 441 11.54 -30.01 -5.63
C ALA A 441 10.78 -28.89 -6.38
N ALA A 442 11.35 -27.67 -6.40
CA ALA A 442 10.75 -26.50 -7.03
C ALA A 442 10.72 -26.54 -8.58
N ARG A 443 11.14 -27.65 -9.20
CA ARG A 443 10.97 -27.87 -10.65
C ARG A 443 9.54 -28.26 -11.02
N VAL A 444 8.75 -28.70 -10.05
CA VAL A 444 7.33 -29.01 -10.23
C VAL A 444 6.57 -27.70 -10.51
N ALA A 445 5.73 -27.72 -11.54
CA ALA A 445 4.91 -26.56 -11.90
C ALA A 445 3.85 -26.30 -10.81
N PRO A 446 3.60 -25.04 -10.41
CA PRO A 446 2.59 -24.74 -9.41
C PRO A 446 1.18 -24.85 -10.02
N GLU A 447 0.29 -25.53 -9.34
CA GLU A 447 -1.07 -25.86 -9.78
C GLU A 447 -1.97 -24.62 -9.93
N ILE A 448 -1.53 -23.49 -9.37
CA ILE A 448 -2.22 -22.19 -9.43
C ILE A 448 -2.13 -21.52 -10.81
N ILE A 449 -1.27 -22.03 -11.72
CA ILE A 449 -1.18 -21.63 -13.13
C ILE A 449 -1.49 -22.83 -14.02
N ARG A 450 -2.20 -22.54 -15.11
CA ARG A 450 -2.49 -23.46 -16.20
C ARG A 450 -1.83 -22.97 -17.47
N TRP A 451 -1.36 -23.90 -18.28
CA TRP A 451 -0.75 -23.60 -19.57
C TRP A 451 -1.72 -24.06 -20.67
N VAL A 452 -2.37 -23.10 -21.32
CA VAL A 452 -3.44 -23.35 -22.30
C VAL A 452 -2.88 -23.30 -23.71
N GLU A 453 -3.25 -24.28 -24.55
CA GLU A 453 -2.95 -24.27 -25.99
C GLU A 453 -3.76 -23.19 -26.70
N VAL A 454 -3.10 -22.39 -27.54
CA VAL A 454 -3.79 -21.39 -28.38
C VAL A 454 -4.13 -22.02 -29.73
N GLU A 455 -5.42 -22.22 -29.99
CA GLU A 455 -5.92 -22.69 -31.30
C GLU A 455 -5.41 -21.80 -32.44
N GLY A 456 -4.78 -22.41 -33.46
CA GLY A 456 -4.24 -21.71 -34.64
C GLY A 456 -2.83 -21.13 -34.48
N SER A 457 -2.18 -21.30 -33.32
CA SER A 457 -0.76 -21.00 -33.12
C SER A 457 0.12 -22.23 -33.35
N ASN A 458 1.43 -22.02 -33.57
CA ASN A 458 2.38 -23.14 -33.67
C ASN A 458 2.34 -23.94 -32.35
N PRO A 459 2.37 -25.30 -32.34
CA PRO A 459 2.20 -26.15 -31.15
C PRO A 459 3.17 -25.91 -29.96
N ALA A 460 4.05 -24.92 -30.06
CA ALA A 460 5.02 -24.53 -29.04
C ALA A 460 4.61 -23.27 -28.24
N GLN A 461 3.43 -22.68 -28.48
CA GLN A 461 2.97 -21.47 -27.78
C GLN A 461 1.82 -21.78 -26.82
N HIS A 462 2.15 -22.26 -25.62
CA HIS A 462 1.20 -22.28 -24.50
C HIS A 462 1.20 -20.91 -23.81
N LEU A 463 0.00 -20.39 -23.51
CA LEU A 463 -0.14 -19.17 -22.71
C LEU A 463 -0.44 -19.53 -21.25
N PRO A 464 0.21 -18.86 -20.29
CA PRO A 464 -0.08 -19.02 -18.88
C PRO A 464 -1.42 -18.35 -18.55
N GLU A 465 -2.25 -19.02 -17.77
CA GLU A 465 -3.46 -18.48 -17.17
C GLU A 465 -3.51 -18.84 -15.68
N PRO A 466 -3.79 -17.90 -14.77
CA PRO A 466 -3.98 -18.24 -13.38
C PRO A 466 -5.27 -19.05 -13.20
N SER A 467 -5.39 -19.73 -12.07
CA SER A 467 -6.58 -20.51 -11.76
C SER A 467 -7.86 -19.67 -11.85
N SER A 468 -8.95 -20.37 -12.12
CA SER A 468 -10.28 -19.84 -12.39
C SER A 468 -10.74 -18.79 -11.39
N TRP A 469 -10.40 -19.01 -10.12
CA TRP A 469 -10.70 -18.09 -9.03
C TRP A 469 -10.02 -16.74 -9.19
N PHE A 470 -8.72 -16.71 -9.48
CA PHE A 470 -7.95 -15.47 -9.64
C PHE A 470 -8.27 -14.67 -10.90
N SER A 471 -8.93 -15.31 -11.89
CA SER A 471 -9.35 -14.65 -13.13
C SER A 471 -10.72 -14.00 -13.10
N SER A 472 -11.53 -14.30 -12.10
CA SER A 472 -12.85 -13.70 -11.96
C SER A 472 -12.77 -12.27 -11.42
N LEU A 473 -13.61 -11.38 -11.94
CA LEU A 473 -13.75 -10.05 -11.35
C LEU A 473 -14.49 -10.10 -10.01
N TRP A 474 -15.46 -11.01 -9.87
CA TRP A 474 -16.27 -11.13 -8.65
C TRP A 474 -15.42 -11.50 -7.42
N THR A 475 -14.35 -12.27 -7.62
CA THR A 475 -13.44 -12.67 -6.53
C THR A 475 -12.49 -11.55 -6.13
N LEU A 476 -12.28 -10.53 -6.97
CA LEU A 476 -11.43 -9.38 -6.64
C LEU A 476 -11.99 -8.60 -5.45
N GLN A 477 -13.31 -8.42 -5.39
CA GLN A 477 -13.95 -7.78 -4.23
C GLN A 477 -13.75 -8.61 -2.97
N GLU A 478 -13.88 -9.93 -3.07
CA GLU A 478 -13.74 -10.87 -1.95
C GLU A 478 -12.30 -10.85 -1.40
N CYS A 479 -11.30 -10.76 -2.28
CA CYS A 479 -9.89 -10.57 -1.91
C CYS A 479 -9.70 -9.31 -1.05
N VAL A 480 -10.30 -8.19 -1.45
CA VAL A 480 -10.13 -6.88 -0.79
C VAL A 480 -10.86 -6.83 0.54
N LEU A 481 -12.05 -7.41 0.62
CA LEU A 481 -12.86 -7.43 1.84
C LEU A 481 -12.31 -8.42 2.88
N CYS A 482 -11.71 -9.51 2.41
CA CYS A 482 -11.12 -10.57 3.22
C CYS A 482 -9.66 -10.82 2.79
N PRO A 483 -8.72 -9.91 3.06
CA PRO A 483 -7.31 -10.09 2.66
C PRO A 483 -6.68 -11.35 3.26
N ASP A 484 -7.17 -11.78 4.43
CA ASP A 484 -6.78 -13.01 5.12
C ASP A 484 -7.55 -14.26 4.65
N ILE A 485 -8.22 -14.21 3.49
CA ILE A 485 -8.90 -15.36 2.90
C ILE A 485 -7.93 -16.54 2.76
N GLN A 486 -8.34 -17.71 3.26
CA GLN A 486 -7.54 -18.93 3.19
C GLN A 486 -7.81 -19.65 1.88
N LEU A 487 -6.75 -20.19 1.26
CA LEU A 487 -6.85 -20.87 -0.03
C LEU A 487 -7.05 -22.37 0.17
N TYR A 488 -8.08 -22.94 -0.47
CA TYR A 488 -8.43 -24.35 -0.42
C TYR A 488 -8.40 -24.96 -1.83
N SER A 489 -7.80 -26.14 -1.96
CA SER A 489 -7.78 -26.91 -3.20
C SER A 489 -9.16 -27.51 -3.52
N TRP A 490 -9.28 -28.17 -4.67
CA TRP A 490 -10.44 -28.98 -5.04
C TRP A 490 -10.88 -29.93 -3.93
N ALA A 491 -9.93 -30.60 -3.28
CA ALA A 491 -10.15 -31.58 -2.23
C ALA A 491 -10.37 -30.97 -0.83
N TRP A 492 -10.60 -29.66 -0.74
CA TRP A 492 -10.72 -28.92 0.52
C TRP A 492 -9.45 -28.96 1.38
N GLU A 493 -8.28 -29.16 0.76
CA GLU A 493 -7.00 -29.06 1.46
C GLU A 493 -6.58 -27.60 1.53
N ARG A 494 -6.24 -27.13 2.72
CA ARG A 494 -5.80 -25.76 2.96
C ARG A 494 -4.33 -25.57 2.54
N LEU A 495 -4.00 -24.42 1.97
CA LEU A 495 -2.61 -24.01 1.77
C LEU A 495 -1.99 -23.62 3.11
N GLU A 496 -0.99 -24.38 3.55
CA GLU A 496 -0.30 -24.18 4.83
C GLU A 496 1.22 -24.34 4.67
N ASP A 497 1.98 -23.62 5.48
CA ASP A 497 3.44 -23.76 5.53
C ASP A 497 3.88 -25.13 6.11
N ARG A 498 5.20 -25.36 6.16
CA ARG A 498 5.76 -26.63 6.68
C ARG A 498 5.47 -26.90 8.16
N ARG A 499 5.02 -25.90 8.92
CA ARG A 499 4.58 -26.05 10.32
C ARG A 499 3.06 -26.19 10.46
N GLY A 500 2.30 -26.09 9.37
CA GLY A 500 0.84 -26.15 9.31
C GLY A 500 0.15 -24.79 9.48
N THR A 501 0.92 -23.69 9.40
CA THR A 501 0.36 -22.34 9.50
C THR A 501 -0.41 -21.99 8.24
N PRO A 502 -1.67 -21.54 8.32
CA PRO A 502 -2.41 -21.09 7.15
C PRO A 502 -1.68 -19.96 6.43
N LEU A 503 -1.41 -20.15 5.14
CA LEU A 503 -0.87 -19.10 4.28
C LEU A 503 -2.03 -18.46 3.52
N SER A 504 -2.59 -17.39 4.09
CA SER A 504 -3.65 -16.60 3.46
C SER A 504 -3.16 -15.85 2.23
N LEU A 505 -4.10 -15.31 1.45
CA LEU A 505 -3.82 -14.68 0.17
C LEU A 505 -2.91 -13.44 0.29
N GLN A 506 -3.15 -12.53 1.24
CA GLN A 506 -2.31 -11.33 1.39
C GLN A 506 -0.84 -11.65 1.70
N PRO A 507 -0.50 -12.48 2.71
CA PRO A 507 0.87 -12.93 2.95
C PRO A 507 1.51 -13.61 1.73
N LEU A 508 0.77 -14.47 1.02
CA LEU A 508 1.27 -15.12 -0.20
C LEU A 508 1.70 -14.07 -1.24
N MET A 509 0.83 -13.09 -1.53
CA MET A 509 1.14 -12.07 -2.53
C MET A 509 2.28 -11.14 -2.08
N ALA A 510 2.33 -10.77 -0.79
CA ALA A 510 3.40 -9.95 -0.24
C ALA A 510 4.76 -10.64 -0.36
N ILE A 511 4.83 -11.94 0.01
CA ILE A 511 6.04 -12.75 -0.14
C ILE A 511 6.49 -12.76 -1.60
N LEU A 512 5.60 -13.10 -2.54
CA LEU A 512 5.96 -13.17 -3.97
C LEU A 512 6.46 -11.82 -4.52
N ARG A 513 5.87 -10.70 -4.12
CA ARG A 513 6.36 -9.39 -4.56
C ARG A 513 7.74 -9.08 -3.97
N ASP A 514 7.91 -9.25 -2.66
CA ASP A 514 9.09 -8.74 -1.96
C ASP A 514 10.32 -9.65 -2.10
N THR A 515 10.13 -10.94 -2.37
CA THR A 515 11.25 -11.86 -2.59
C THR A 515 11.81 -11.81 -4.01
N GLN A 516 11.06 -11.27 -4.98
CA GLN A 516 11.45 -11.28 -6.39
C GLN A 516 12.84 -10.66 -6.59
N ALA A 517 13.08 -9.50 -5.96
CA ALA A 517 14.35 -8.80 -6.07
C ALA A 517 15.52 -9.54 -5.39
N PHE A 518 15.27 -10.26 -4.30
CA PHE A 518 16.29 -11.10 -3.66
C PHE A 518 16.64 -12.30 -4.52
N CYS A 519 15.63 -12.96 -5.10
CA CYS A 519 15.84 -14.12 -5.96
C CYS A 519 16.62 -13.77 -7.23
N TRP A 520 16.52 -12.54 -7.76
CA TRP A 520 17.34 -11.99 -8.87
C TRP A 520 18.85 -11.99 -8.63
N LEU A 521 19.30 -12.14 -7.39
CA LEU A 521 20.72 -12.10 -7.07
C LEU A 521 21.34 -13.51 -7.08
N GLU A 522 22.50 -13.64 -7.72
CA GLU A 522 23.30 -14.87 -7.67
C GLU A 522 23.73 -15.19 -6.24
N GLY A 523 24.12 -14.15 -5.49
CA GLY A 523 24.52 -14.23 -4.09
C GLY A 523 24.32 -12.91 -3.36
N ARG A 524 24.66 -12.91 -2.07
CA ARG A 524 24.55 -11.74 -1.19
C ARG A 524 25.40 -10.57 -1.72
N ILE A 525 24.85 -9.36 -1.71
CA ILE A 525 25.58 -8.13 -2.05
C ILE A 525 26.43 -7.65 -0.86
N ALA A 526 27.46 -6.84 -1.13
CA ALA A 526 28.39 -6.36 -0.10
C ALA A 526 27.79 -5.35 0.90
N THR A 527 26.64 -4.75 0.58
CA THR A 527 25.97 -3.79 1.46
C THR A 527 25.55 -4.48 2.78
N PRO A 528 25.92 -3.94 3.96
CA PRO A 528 25.55 -4.54 5.24
C PRO A 528 24.05 -4.35 5.56
N PHE A 529 23.50 -5.26 6.37
CA PHE A 529 22.09 -5.20 6.80
C PHE A 529 21.80 -4.17 7.89
N ASN A 530 22.85 -3.62 8.54
CA ASN A 530 22.73 -2.67 9.65
C ASN A 530 22.03 -1.35 9.26
N VAL A 531 21.82 -1.09 7.97
CA VAL A 531 20.91 -0.06 7.46
C VAL A 531 19.96 -0.68 6.43
N PRO A 532 18.80 -1.20 6.86
CA PRO A 532 17.93 -1.97 5.97
C PRO A 532 17.45 -1.22 4.72
N THR A 533 17.19 0.09 4.84
CA THR A 533 16.77 0.92 3.69
C THR A 533 17.87 1.11 2.65
N GLN A 534 19.14 1.17 3.07
CA GLN A 534 20.26 1.21 2.12
C GLN A 534 20.47 -0.14 1.45
N TYR A 535 20.26 -1.23 2.17
CA TYR A 535 20.30 -2.58 1.61
C TYR A 535 19.26 -2.75 0.49
N HIS A 536 18.00 -2.40 0.76
CA HIS A 536 16.93 -2.41 -0.24
C HIS A 536 17.25 -1.51 -1.44
N LYS A 537 17.72 -0.28 -1.19
CA LYS A 537 18.16 0.62 -2.26
C LYS A 537 19.26 -0.01 -3.13
N ALA A 538 20.26 -0.62 -2.50
CA ALA A 538 21.38 -1.25 -3.20
C ALA A 538 20.94 -2.44 -4.06
N ILE A 539 20.01 -3.27 -3.58
CA ILE A 539 19.37 -4.31 -4.39
C ILE A 539 18.61 -3.69 -5.55
N ASN A 540 17.82 -2.65 -5.28
CA ASN A 540 16.97 -2.02 -6.27
C ASN A 540 17.76 -1.39 -7.41
N THR A 541 18.98 -0.90 -7.13
CA THR A 541 19.90 -0.32 -8.11
C THR A 541 20.95 -1.30 -8.63
N HIS A 542 20.89 -2.58 -8.26
CA HIS A 542 21.92 -3.55 -8.62
C HIS A 542 21.92 -3.83 -10.14
N PRO A 543 23.07 -3.83 -10.84
CA PRO A 543 23.12 -4.01 -12.30
C PRO A 543 22.50 -5.32 -12.80
N SER A 544 22.63 -6.41 -12.03
CA SER A 544 22.00 -7.69 -12.36
C SER A 544 20.47 -7.59 -12.46
N ARG A 545 19.83 -6.68 -11.71
CA ARG A 545 18.39 -6.45 -11.77
C ARG A 545 17.96 -5.92 -13.14
N ALA A 546 18.68 -4.94 -13.70
CA ALA A 546 18.35 -4.38 -15.01
C ALA A 546 18.43 -5.43 -16.11
N ARG A 547 19.47 -6.28 -16.10
CA ARG A 547 19.66 -7.35 -17.09
C ARG A 547 18.59 -8.45 -17.03
N LEU A 548 18.03 -8.72 -15.86
CA LEU A 548 17.05 -9.79 -15.63
C LEU A 548 15.60 -9.32 -15.77
N ARG A 549 15.32 -8.03 -15.51
CA ARG A 549 13.99 -7.42 -15.71
C ARG A 549 13.54 -7.49 -17.17
N ASP A 550 14.48 -7.37 -18.10
CA ASP A 550 14.16 -7.20 -19.52
C ASP A 550 14.01 -8.54 -20.28
N ASN A 551 14.40 -9.67 -19.69
CA ASN A 551 14.29 -10.98 -20.37
C ASN A 551 14.15 -12.16 -19.39
N VAL A 552 12.93 -12.73 -19.32
CA VAL A 552 12.59 -13.89 -18.49
C VAL A 552 13.42 -15.14 -18.85
N ALA A 553 13.88 -15.26 -20.10
CA ALA A 553 14.73 -16.38 -20.51
C ALA A 553 16.10 -16.39 -19.78
N ASN A 554 16.53 -15.25 -19.23
CA ASN A 554 17.76 -15.15 -18.46
C ASN A 554 17.60 -15.53 -16.98
N TRP A 555 16.39 -15.87 -16.53
CA TRP A 555 16.14 -16.23 -15.13
C TRP A 555 16.67 -17.63 -14.83
N ASN A 556 17.65 -17.73 -13.94
CA ASN A 556 18.24 -19.01 -13.53
C ASN A 556 17.54 -19.59 -12.28
N TYR A 557 16.22 -19.79 -12.36
CA TYR A 557 15.39 -20.41 -11.29
C TYR A 557 14.79 -21.74 -11.73
N PRO A 558 14.42 -22.60 -10.75
CA PRO A 558 13.47 -23.67 -11.00
C PRO A 558 12.16 -23.13 -11.59
N THR A 559 11.43 -23.96 -12.33
CA THR A 559 10.17 -23.57 -13.01
C THR A 559 9.13 -23.05 -12.03
N GLY A 560 8.94 -23.70 -10.88
CA GLY A 560 7.93 -23.34 -9.89
C GLY A 560 7.96 -21.87 -9.44
N PRO A 561 9.12 -21.37 -8.94
CA PRO A 561 9.27 -19.96 -8.58
C PRO A 561 9.04 -18.99 -9.74
N LYS A 562 9.45 -19.33 -10.98
CA LYS A 562 9.19 -18.49 -12.16
C LYS A 562 7.69 -18.33 -12.38
N ASP A 563 6.98 -19.44 -12.33
CA ASP A 563 5.54 -19.49 -12.50
C ASP A 563 4.85 -18.71 -11.39
N LEU A 564 5.23 -18.86 -10.11
CA LEU A 564 4.64 -18.04 -9.04
C LEU A 564 4.88 -16.54 -9.18
N TYR A 565 6.07 -16.11 -9.62
CA TYR A 565 6.31 -14.68 -9.90
C TYR A 565 5.52 -14.17 -11.11
N LEU A 566 5.35 -15.02 -12.12
CA LEU A 566 4.49 -14.73 -13.27
C LEU A 566 3.02 -14.61 -12.83
N PHE A 567 2.53 -15.53 -11.98
CA PHE A 567 1.20 -15.48 -11.37
C PHE A 567 0.98 -14.16 -10.60
N CYS A 568 1.93 -13.77 -9.75
CA CYS A 568 1.89 -12.50 -9.02
C CYS A 568 1.81 -11.32 -10.00
N SER A 569 2.62 -11.33 -11.06
CA SER A 569 2.67 -10.27 -12.07
C SER A 569 1.40 -10.17 -12.92
N MET A 570 0.79 -11.31 -13.28
CA MET A 570 -0.43 -11.37 -14.07
C MET A 570 -1.64 -10.93 -13.26
N THR A 571 -1.77 -11.43 -12.03
CA THR A 571 -2.93 -11.12 -11.19
C THR A 571 -2.82 -9.73 -10.57
N ARG A 572 -1.61 -9.25 -10.28
CA ARG A 572 -1.38 -7.98 -9.57
C ARG A 572 -2.11 -7.87 -8.23
N LEU A 573 -2.42 -9.01 -7.61
CA LEU A 573 -3.07 -9.05 -6.29
C LEU A 573 -2.13 -8.59 -5.18
N ASP A 574 -0.81 -8.66 -5.37
CA ASP A 574 0.18 -8.03 -4.51
C ASP A 574 -0.12 -6.55 -4.28
N ASN A 575 -0.39 -5.83 -5.35
CA ASN A 575 -0.69 -4.42 -5.27
C ASN A 575 -2.05 -4.15 -4.63
N VAL A 576 -3.08 -4.88 -5.07
CA VAL A 576 -4.45 -4.71 -4.55
C VAL A 576 -4.52 -4.95 -3.04
N LEU A 577 -3.82 -5.98 -2.55
CA LEU A 577 -3.90 -6.42 -1.16
C LEU A 577 -3.00 -5.66 -0.21
N THR A 578 -1.97 -4.96 -0.70
CA THR A 578 -1.02 -4.26 0.17
C THR A 578 -1.03 -2.75 0.03
N SER A 579 -1.52 -2.18 -1.08
CA SER A 579 -1.52 -0.71 -1.28
C SER A 579 -2.52 0.00 -0.38
N GLY A 580 -3.69 -0.62 -0.13
CA GLY A 580 -4.79 -0.02 0.61
C GLY A 580 -5.50 1.14 -0.10
N SER A 581 -5.46 1.16 -1.44
CA SER A 581 -6.09 2.20 -2.26
C SER A 581 -7.29 1.66 -3.06
N PRO A 582 -8.48 2.31 -3.02
CA PRO A 582 -9.60 1.91 -3.88
C PRO A 582 -9.29 2.10 -5.37
N GLY A 583 -8.36 3.00 -5.71
CA GLY A 583 -7.90 3.19 -7.08
C GLY A 583 -7.19 1.96 -7.65
N THR A 584 -6.41 1.23 -6.84
CA THR A 584 -5.71 0.03 -7.32
C THR A 584 -6.69 -1.11 -7.58
N VAL A 585 -7.77 -1.24 -6.81
CA VAL A 585 -8.84 -2.21 -7.08
C VAL A 585 -9.47 -1.94 -8.45
N LEU A 586 -9.79 -0.68 -8.73
CA LEU A 586 -10.39 -0.27 -10.00
C LEU A 586 -9.44 -0.47 -11.18
N MET A 587 -8.15 -0.17 -11.04
CA MET A 587 -7.13 -0.45 -12.07
C MET A 587 -6.97 -1.95 -12.35
N ASN A 588 -6.89 -2.77 -11.30
CA ASN A 588 -6.66 -4.21 -11.45
C ASN A 588 -7.92 -4.97 -11.86
N SER A 589 -9.10 -4.33 -11.80
CA SER A 589 -10.33 -4.87 -12.36
C SER A 589 -10.18 -5.20 -13.85
N ASP A 590 -9.40 -4.42 -14.61
CA ASP A 590 -9.18 -4.61 -16.05
C ASP A 590 -8.43 -5.88 -16.41
N LEU A 591 -7.71 -6.44 -15.44
CA LEU A 591 -7.02 -7.71 -15.56
C LEU A 591 -7.94 -8.91 -15.32
N ARG A 592 -9.23 -8.68 -15.02
CA ARG A 592 -10.17 -9.72 -14.64
C ARG A 592 -11.28 -9.90 -15.65
N GLN A 593 -11.65 -11.16 -15.83
CA GLN A 593 -12.78 -11.54 -16.64
C GLN A 593 -14.08 -11.34 -15.86
N CYS A 594 -15.02 -10.64 -16.50
CA CYS A 594 -16.40 -10.56 -16.07
C CYS A 594 -17.27 -11.03 -17.23
N SER A 595 -18.02 -12.11 -17.05
CA SER A 595 -19.02 -12.54 -18.03
C SER A 595 -20.20 -11.58 -17.98
N VAL A 596 -20.10 -10.48 -18.72
CA VAL A 596 -21.13 -9.42 -18.75
C VAL A 596 -22.42 -10.00 -19.32
N ARG A 597 -23.47 -10.08 -18.49
CA ARG A 597 -24.85 -10.33 -18.95
C ARG A 597 -25.65 -9.05 -18.95
N ARG A 598 -25.31 -8.12 -18.05
CA ARG A 598 -25.88 -6.77 -17.95
C ARG A 598 -24.78 -5.71 -17.89
N PRO A 599 -24.99 -4.52 -18.45
CA PRO A 599 -24.03 -3.40 -18.40
C PRO A 599 -23.47 -3.08 -17.00
N ALA A 600 -24.30 -3.25 -15.96
CA ALA A 600 -23.95 -2.97 -14.56
C ALA A 600 -23.15 -4.09 -13.84
N ASP A 601 -23.00 -5.29 -14.41
CA ASP A 601 -22.43 -6.45 -13.69
C ASP A 601 -20.97 -6.18 -13.28
N ARG A 602 -20.19 -5.49 -14.12
CA ARG A 602 -18.78 -5.19 -13.84
C ARG A 602 -18.63 -4.26 -12.62
N ALA A 603 -19.42 -3.19 -12.57
CA ALA A 603 -19.46 -2.29 -11.43
C ALA A 603 -19.97 -3.01 -10.17
N SER A 604 -21.04 -3.80 -10.30
CA SER A 604 -21.63 -4.57 -9.20
C SER A 604 -20.64 -5.55 -8.56
N ALA A 605 -19.71 -6.09 -9.36
CA ALA A 605 -18.69 -7.04 -8.89
C ALA A 605 -17.61 -6.42 -8.00
N ILE A 606 -17.42 -5.10 -8.02
CA ILE A 606 -16.36 -4.42 -7.25
C ILE A 606 -16.83 -3.26 -6.39
N MET A 607 -18.06 -2.76 -6.61
CA MET A 607 -18.58 -1.55 -5.99
C MET A 607 -18.43 -1.51 -4.47
N SER A 608 -18.58 -2.65 -3.79
CA SER A 608 -18.51 -2.71 -2.34
C SER A 608 -17.06 -2.68 -1.85
N ALA A 609 -16.13 -3.31 -2.58
CA ALA A 609 -14.70 -3.24 -2.26
C ALA A 609 -14.13 -1.82 -2.42
N VAL A 610 -14.68 -1.04 -3.35
CA VAL A 610 -14.24 0.34 -3.57
C VAL A 610 -15.09 1.40 -2.84
N GLY A 611 -16.15 0.99 -2.14
CA GLY A 611 -17.03 1.90 -1.40
C GLY A 611 -17.92 2.79 -2.29
N VAL A 612 -18.20 2.37 -3.52
CA VAL A 612 -18.98 3.12 -4.53
C VAL A 612 -20.32 2.42 -4.75
N THR A 613 -21.22 2.50 -3.77
CA THR A 613 -22.49 1.75 -3.74
C THR A 613 -23.74 2.61 -3.96
N ASP A 614 -23.62 3.95 -3.94
CA ASP A 614 -24.79 4.86 -3.92
C ASP A 614 -25.54 4.78 -5.26
N TRP A 615 -24.80 4.78 -6.38
CA TRP A 615 -25.29 4.65 -7.76
C TRP A 615 -26.14 3.39 -7.98
N TYR A 616 -25.87 2.33 -7.21
CA TYR A 616 -26.54 1.04 -7.38
C TYR A 616 -27.94 1.05 -6.77
N SER A 617 -28.12 1.82 -5.69
CA SER A 617 -29.43 1.97 -5.02
C SER A 617 -30.35 2.93 -5.76
N GLU A 618 -29.75 3.89 -6.48
CA GLU A 618 -30.44 4.91 -7.27
C GLU A 618 -30.63 4.51 -8.75
N LEU A 619 -30.20 3.30 -9.12
CA LEU A 619 -30.10 2.85 -10.50
C LEU A 619 -31.47 2.77 -11.20
N THR A 620 -31.71 3.63 -12.19
CA THR A 620 -32.79 3.41 -13.17
C THR A 620 -32.33 2.50 -14.31
N GLN A 621 -33.26 1.92 -15.08
CA GLN A 621 -32.89 1.10 -16.25
C GLN A 621 -32.14 1.91 -17.33
N GLU A 622 -32.38 3.21 -17.45
CA GLU A 622 -31.71 4.09 -18.41
C GLU A 622 -30.26 4.40 -18.00
N ASP A 623 -30.01 4.63 -16.70
CA ASP A 623 -28.68 4.96 -16.13
C ASP A 623 -27.65 3.84 -16.28
N ALA A 624 -28.10 2.59 -16.44
CA ALA A 624 -27.22 1.44 -16.62
C ALA A 624 -26.65 1.33 -18.05
N SER A 625 -27.22 2.03 -19.04
CA SER A 625 -26.89 1.83 -20.46
C SER A 625 -25.70 2.67 -20.95
N GLU A 626 -25.43 3.82 -20.34
CA GLU A 626 -24.31 4.68 -20.71
C GLU A 626 -23.01 4.17 -20.07
N LEU A 627 -22.22 3.46 -20.87
CA LEU A 627 -20.95 2.87 -20.44
C LEU A 627 -19.77 3.74 -20.83
N VAL A 628 -18.94 4.09 -19.85
CA VAL A 628 -17.63 4.71 -20.08
C VAL A 628 -16.65 3.62 -20.50
N LEU A 629 -15.98 3.82 -21.63
CA LEU A 629 -15.04 2.89 -22.27
C LEU A 629 -15.63 1.49 -22.49
N ASP A 630 -16.95 1.40 -22.70
CA ASP A 630 -17.73 0.15 -22.80
C ASP A 630 -17.55 -0.78 -21.58
N ARG A 631 -17.25 -0.22 -20.40
CA ARG A 631 -16.84 -0.99 -19.22
C ARG A 631 -17.73 -0.81 -18.01
N TYR A 632 -17.94 0.43 -17.60
CA TYR A 632 -18.64 0.75 -16.37
C TYR A 632 -19.70 1.81 -16.62
N PRO A 633 -20.85 1.76 -15.92
CA PRO A 633 -21.85 2.81 -15.98
C PRO A 633 -21.26 4.18 -15.61
N LEU A 634 -21.67 5.22 -16.32
CA LEU A 634 -21.21 6.60 -16.07
C LEU A 634 -21.51 7.05 -14.63
N ALA A 635 -22.66 6.65 -14.08
CA ALA A 635 -23.04 6.94 -12.70
C ALA A 635 -22.03 6.39 -11.68
N PHE A 636 -21.59 5.14 -11.87
CA PHE A 636 -20.54 4.53 -11.05
C PHE A 636 -19.24 5.33 -11.10
N PHE A 637 -18.82 5.77 -12.29
CA PHE A 637 -17.58 6.55 -12.42
C PHE A 637 -17.66 7.93 -11.77
N ARG A 638 -18.80 8.62 -11.88
CA ARG A 638 -19.00 9.92 -11.23
C ARG A 638 -18.96 9.80 -9.71
N GLU A 639 -19.58 8.76 -9.16
CA GLU A 639 -19.50 8.49 -7.72
C GLU A 639 -18.08 8.10 -7.30
N ALA A 640 -17.39 7.25 -8.07
CA ALA A 640 -16.00 6.87 -7.79
C ALA A 640 -15.06 8.09 -7.79
N ALA A 641 -15.17 8.96 -8.80
CA ALA A 641 -14.41 10.21 -8.86
C ALA A 641 -14.67 11.10 -7.64
N ARG A 642 -15.94 11.28 -7.25
CA ARG A 642 -16.32 12.05 -6.07
C ARG A 642 -15.76 11.47 -4.77
N LYS A 643 -15.82 10.14 -4.59
CA LYS A 643 -15.40 9.47 -3.34
C LYS A 643 -13.88 9.31 -3.25
N PHE A 644 -13.18 9.06 -4.35
CA PHE A 644 -11.73 8.86 -4.33
C PHE A 644 -10.96 10.17 -4.40
N GLY A 645 -11.57 11.21 -4.98
CA GLY A 645 -10.97 12.52 -5.18
C GLY A 645 -9.78 12.44 -6.13
N ALA A 646 -8.67 13.05 -5.76
CA ALA A 646 -7.49 13.22 -6.59
C ALA A 646 -6.85 11.90 -7.05
N ILE A 647 -6.96 10.83 -6.25
CA ILE A 647 -6.44 9.49 -6.61
C ILE A 647 -7.10 8.95 -7.88
N PHE A 648 -8.39 9.27 -8.10
CA PHE A 648 -9.10 8.82 -9.30
C PHE A 648 -8.39 9.30 -10.58
N TYR A 649 -7.83 10.51 -10.53
CA TYR A 649 -7.25 11.23 -11.66
C TYR A 649 -5.72 11.03 -11.82
N TYR A 650 -5.07 10.41 -10.84
CA TYR A 650 -3.61 10.28 -10.72
C TYR A 650 -3.00 9.08 -11.47
N SER A 651 -3.76 8.39 -12.32
CA SER A 651 -3.28 7.18 -13.01
C SER A 651 -2.01 7.38 -13.85
N GLU A 652 -1.17 6.37 -13.99
CA GLU A 652 -0.02 6.37 -14.89
C GLU A 652 -0.31 5.44 -16.07
N GLY A 653 -0.07 5.87 -17.31
CA GLY A 653 -0.19 4.99 -18.47
C GLY A 653 1.05 4.10 -18.59
N MET A 654 0.89 2.77 -18.63
CA MET A 654 2.03 1.86 -18.87
C MET A 654 2.34 1.79 -20.37
N GLY A 655 3.40 2.50 -20.81
CA GLY A 655 3.91 2.43 -22.18
C GLY A 655 4.62 1.12 -22.56
N ASN A 656 4.71 0.13 -21.66
CA ASN A 656 5.76 -0.89 -21.75
C ASN A 656 5.45 -2.18 -22.52
N ASN A 657 4.22 -2.47 -22.97
CA ASN A 657 3.96 -3.59 -23.89
C ASN A 657 2.63 -3.46 -24.67
N MET A 658 2.54 -2.44 -25.53
CA MET A 658 1.42 -2.33 -26.49
C MET A 658 1.84 -2.87 -27.86
N SER A 659 1.37 -4.08 -28.23
CA SER A 659 1.57 -4.65 -29.56
C SER A 659 0.66 -3.98 -30.61
N ARG A 660 1.28 -3.47 -31.69
CA ARG A 660 0.76 -3.15 -33.03
C ARG A 660 -0.73 -2.77 -33.15
N VAL A 661 -1.07 -1.52 -32.83
CA VAL A 661 -2.21 -0.83 -33.45
C VAL A 661 -1.72 0.50 -34.05
N ASN A 662 -1.95 0.67 -35.35
CA ASN A 662 -1.35 1.68 -36.23
C ASN A 662 -1.92 3.11 -36.10
N ASN A 663 -2.53 3.50 -34.97
CA ASN A 663 -3.17 4.82 -34.86
C ASN A 663 -2.35 5.80 -34.00
N PRO A 664 -1.68 6.82 -34.59
CA PRO A 664 -0.89 7.80 -33.85
C PRO A 664 -1.73 8.71 -32.92
N TYR A 665 -3.06 8.72 -33.05
CA TYR A 665 -3.96 9.44 -32.13
C TYR A 665 -4.30 8.64 -30.85
N GLN A 666 -3.93 7.36 -30.79
CA GLN A 666 -4.31 6.43 -29.70
C GLN A 666 -3.21 6.26 -28.64
N LYS A 667 -2.10 6.99 -28.76
CA LYS A 667 -0.88 6.85 -27.93
C LYS A 667 -0.74 7.91 -26.82
N ARG A 668 -1.81 8.27 -26.11
CA ARG A 668 -1.76 9.32 -25.05
C ARG A 668 -2.22 8.79 -23.70
N GLY A 669 -1.70 9.37 -22.61
CA GLY A 669 -2.00 8.94 -21.25
C GLY A 669 -3.46 9.19 -20.88
N THR A 670 -4.01 8.42 -19.95
CA THR A 670 -5.37 8.62 -19.46
C THR A 670 -5.36 9.19 -18.04
N MET A 671 -6.36 10.00 -17.72
CA MET A 671 -6.65 10.41 -16.35
C MET A 671 -7.58 9.42 -15.63
N LEU A 672 -8.15 8.44 -16.33
CA LEU A 672 -9.00 7.44 -15.71
C LEU A 672 -8.16 6.31 -15.11
N PRO A 673 -8.64 5.66 -14.03
CA PRO A 673 -7.98 4.50 -13.42
C PRO A 673 -8.33 3.19 -14.15
N VAL A 674 -8.81 3.25 -15.40
CA VAL A 674 -9.22 2.11 -16.22
C VAL A 674 -8.84 2.33 -17.68
N SER A 675 -8.90 1.28 -18.48
CA SER A 675 -8.65 1.33 -19.92
C SER A 675 -9.57 0.40 -20.70
N THR A 676 -9.57 0.55 -22.02
CA THR A 676 -10.24 -0.37 -22.94
C THR A 676 -9.52 -1.71 -23.08
N TRP A 677 -8.29 -1.83 -22.58
CA TRP A 677 -7.41 -3.00 -22.78
C TRP A 677 -7.88 -4.26 -22.05
N ARG A 678 -7.72 -5.43 -22.68
CA ARG A 678 -8.13 -6.74 -22.15
C ARG A 678 -6.92 -7.66 -21.95
N GLY A 679 -6.91 -8.42 -20.86
CA GLY A 679 -5.92 -9.47 -20.59
C GLY A 679 -5.07 -9.21 -19.34
N TRP A 680 -4.07 -10.06 -19.13
CA TRP A 680 -3.24 -10.10 -17.91
C TRP A 680 -2.15 -9.03 -17.80
N HIS A 681 -2.17 -8.04 -18.70
CA HIS A 681 -1.23 -6.93 -18.72
C HIS A 681 -2.04 -5.64 -18.82
N GLY A 682 -1.99 -4.81 -17.78
CA GLY A 682 -2.78 -3.57 -17.73
C GLY A 682 -2.14 -2.45 -18.54
N ALA A 683 -2.96 -1.66 -19.24
CA ALA A 683 -2.50 -0.44 -19.91
C ALA A 683 -2.39 0.77 -18.94
N VAL A 684 -2.96 0.64 -17.75
CA VAL A 684 -2.98 1.67 -16.72
C VAL A 684 -2.41 1.11 -15.42
N THR A 685 -1.65 1.95 -14.74
CA THR A 685 -1.03 1.70 -13.45
C THR A 685 -1.31 2.84 -12.49
N GLY A 686 -1.16 2.58 -11.20
CA GLY A 686 -1.10 3.63 -10.20
C GLY A 686 0.32 3.75 -9.68
N ASP A 687 0.59 4.80 -8.92
CA ASP A 687 1.79 4.86 -8.10
C ASP A 687 1.60 3.92 -6.90
N TYR A 688 2.33 2.81 -6.92
CA TYR A 688 2.12 1.67 -6.03
C TYR A 688 2.88 1.76 -4.72
N GLU A 689 3.79 2.73 -4.58
CA GLU A 689 4.72 2.83 -3.46
C GLU A 689 4.47 4.07 -2.60
N VAL A 690 3.37 4.81 -2.82
CA VAL A 690 3.05 6.00 -2.02
C VAL A 690 2.51 5.60 -0.66
N VAL A 691 3.22 5.99 0.39
CA VAL A 691 2.72 6.00 1.77
C VAL A 691 2.03 7.34 2.01
N TYR A 692 0.70 7.33 2.15
CA TYR A 692 -0.09 8.51 2.46
C TYR A 692 0.00 8.86 3.94
N ILE A 693 0.33 10.12 4.25
CA ILE A 693 0.44 10.60 5.64
C ILE A 693 -0.68 11.56 5.98
N ASP A 694 -0.83 12.63 5.21
CA ASP A 694 -1.84 13.67 5.42
C ASP A 694 -2.31 14.24 4.08
N ARG A 695 -2.78 13.33 3.21
CA ARG A 695 -3.22 13.68 1.86
C ARG A 695 -4.34 14.72 1.90
N LEU A 696 -4.10 15.85 1.24
CA LEU A 696 -5.06 16.92 1.02
C LEU A 696 -5.23 17.16 -0.47
N ASP A 697 -6.42 16.87 -0.99
CA ASP A 697 -6.75 17.09 -2.39
C ASP A 697 -6.88 18.59 -2.69
N HIS A 698 -6.54 19.01 -3.90
CA HIS A 698 -6.81 20.36 -4.38
C HIS A 698 -8.33 20.58 -4.48
N GLU A 699 -8.83 21.71 -3.99
CA GLU A 699 -10.28 21.96 -3.85
C GLU A 699 -11.06 21.78 -5.17
N THR A 700 -10.45 22.13 -6.30
CA THR A 700 -11.08 22.05 -7.62
C THR A 700 -11.35 20.63 -8.10
N VAL A 701 -10.61 19.63 -7.61
CA VAL A 701 -10.74 18.23 -8.07
C VAL A 701 -12.16 17.72 -7.85
N SER A 702 -12.81 18.15 -6.77
CA SER A 702 -14.19 17.80 -6.46
C SER A 702 -15.20 18.26 -7.52
N GLY A 703 -14.87 19.28 -8.32
CA GLY A 703 -15.71 19.82 -9.39
C GLY A 703 -15.41 19.26 -10.78
N TRP A 704 -14.48 18.30 -10.91
CA TRP A 704 -14.16 17.70 -12.21
C TRP A 704 -15.18 16.62 -12.56
N VAL A 705 -15.56 16.54 -13.84
CA VAL A 705 -16.69 15.70 -14.25
C VAL A 705 -16.30 14.80 -15.41
N THR A 706 -16.43 13.49 -15.23
CA THR A 706 -16.36 12.51 -16.33
C THR A 706 -17.60 12.63 -17.22
N GLN A 707 -17.38 12.68 -18.53
CA GLN A 707 -18.41 12.93 -19.54
C GLN A 707 -18.45 11.85 -20.62
N GLY A 708 -19.68 11.47 -21.00
CA GLY A 708 -19.95 10.61 -22.14
C GLY A 708 -19.36 9.20 -22.02
N THR A 709 -19.42 8.47 -23.12
CA THR A 709 -18.88 7.10 -23.25
C THR A 709 -17.37 7.06 -23.44
N ASP A 710 -16.77 8.15 -23.91
CA ASP A 710 -15.34 8.22 -24.25
C ASP A 710 -14.43 8.40 -23.02
N GLY A 711 -15.00 8.76 -21.87
CA GLY A 711 -14.25 8.93 -20.62
C GLY A 711 -13.55 10.29 -20.47
N ASN A 712 -13.88 11.25 -21.32
CA ASN A 712 -13.33 12.61 -21.26
C ASN A 712 -13.66 13.29 -19.92
N ILE A 713 -12.79 14.21 -19.49
CA ILE A 713 -12.96 14.93 -18.22
C ILE A 713 -13.13 16.42 -18.51
N ALA A 714 -14.27 16.97 -18.07
CA ALA A 714 -14.49 18.41 -18.07
C ALA A 714 -13.91 19.04 -16.81
N ILE A 715 -13.10 20.08 -17.00
CA ILE A 715 -12.44 20.84 -15.94
C ILE A 715 -12.76 22.33 -16.11
N LEU A 716 -13.50 22.90 -15.16
CA LEU A 716 -13.86 24.32 -15.12
C LEU A 716 -12.96 25.14 -14.19
N SER A 717 -12.23 24.48 -13.29
CA SER A 717 -11.20 25.12 -12.49
C SER A 717 -10.11 24.11 -12.14
N ALA A 718 -8.87 24.59 -12.07
CA ALA A 718 -7.70 23.78 -11.77
C ALA A 718 -6.65 24.58 -10.99
N GLY A 719 -5.87 23.87 -10.17
CA GLY A 719 -4.65 24.41 -9.56
C GLY A 719 -3.48 24.36 -10.54
N VAL A 720 -3.27 25.43 -11.31
CA VAL A 720 -2.14 25.49 -12.25
C VAL A 720 -0.88 25.84 -11.48
N THR A 721 0.06 24.91 -11.40
CA THR A 721 1.30 25.13 -10.64
C THR A 721 2.35 25.87 -11.46
N MET A 722 2.50 25.47 -12.72
CA MET A 722 3.41 26.12 -13.67
C MET A 722 3.04 25.76 -15.11
N THR A 723 3.46 26.62 -16.04
CA THR A 723 3.32 26.43 -17.48
C THR A 723 4.66 26.56 -18.19
N SER A 724 4.85 25.90 -19.33
CA SER A 724 6.06 26.07 -20.15
C SER A 724 6.26 27.50 -20.66
N THR A 725 5.23 28.34 -20.60
CA THR A 725 5.27 29.76 -20.97
C THR A 725 5.61 30.71 -19.82
N ASP A 726 5.77 30.19 -18.60
CA ASP A 726 6.11 31.03 -17.45
C ASP A 726 7.51 31.65 -17.60
N PRO A 727 7.71 32.89 -17.12
CA PRO A 727 9.03 33.51 -17.09
C PRO A 727 9.98 32.67 -16.24
N GLU A 728 11.29 32.75 -16.55
CA GLU A 728 12.28 32.05 -15.73
C GLU A 728 12.24 32.57 -14.28
N GLY A 729 12.22 31.64 -13.34
CA GLY A 729 12.22 31.90 -11.91
C GLY A 729 13.22 31.03 -11.17
N LYS A 730 13.13 31.00 -9.85
CA LYS A 730 13.96 30.13 -9.02
C LYS A 730 13.75 28.66 -9.43
N PRO A 731 14.81 27.88 -9.68
CA PRO A 731 14.67 26.47 -10.03
C PRO A 731 13.89 25.69 -8.96
N ILE A 732 12.84 24.99 -9.39
CA ILE A 732 12.07 24.07 -8.55
C ILE A 732 12.50 22.65 -8.90
N GLN A 733 13.01 21.92 -7.92
CA GLN A 733 13.37 20.51 -8.07
C GLN A 733 12.11 19.65 -8.02
N GLY A 734 12.14 18.48 -8.65
CA GLY A 734 11.01 17.55 -8.62
C GLY A 734 11.36 16.20 -9.21
N THR A 735 10.36 15.34 -9.31
CA THR A 735 10.41 14.09 -10.06
C THR A 735 9.23 14.09 -11.03
N LEU A 736 9.44 13.56 -12.23
CA LEU A 736 8.36 13.37 -13.19
C LEU A 736 8.48 12.02 -13.89
N SER A 737 7.35 11.52 -14.35
CA SER A 737 7.26 10.42 -15.30
C SER A 737 6.33 10.83 -16.43
N CYS A 738 6.87 10.93 -17.66
CA CYS A 738 6.08 11.34 -18.81
C CYS A 738 6.56 10.71 -20.12
N ALA A 739 5.64 10.60 -21.07
CA ALA A 739 5.98 10.28 -22.46
C ALA A 739 6.58 11.53 -23.14
N THR A 740 7.61 11.34 -23.96
CA THR A 740 8.15 12.39 -24.83
C THR A 740 7.60 12.26 -26.25
N ALA A 741 7.83 13.28 -27.08
CA ALA A 741 7.46 13.27 -28.50
C ALA A 741 8.38 12.39 -29.37
N GLU A 742 9.48 11.89 -28.81
CA GLU A 742 10.40 10.99 -29.50
C GLU A 742 9.92 9.54 -29.37
N ASP A 743 10.06 8.75 -30.43
CA ASP A 743 9.92 7.29 -30.32
C ASP A 743 11.28 6.65 -29.96
N ASP A 744 11.24 5.54 -29.22
CA ASP A 744 12.38 4.66 -28.97
C ASP A 744 12.78 3.90 -30.24
N GLN A 745 13.86 3.10 -30.16
CA GLN A 745 14.34 2.28 -31.29
C GLN A 745 13.30 1.27 -31.80
N MET A 746 12.21 1.04 -31.07
CA MET A 746 11.12 0.13 -31.40
C MET A 746 9.83 0.86 -31.83
N GLY A 747 9.85 2.19 -32.01
CA GLY A 747 8.68 2.98 -32.43
C GLY A 747 7.65 3.25 -31.32
N ARG A 748 8.05 3.11 -30.05
CA ARG A 748 7.23 3.38 -28.86
C ARG A 748 7.57 4.76 -28.28
N PRO A 749 6.62 5.50 -27.70
CA PRO A 749 6.95 6.78 -27.06
C PRO A 749 8.05 6.59 -26.01
N LYS A 750 9.13 7.36 -26.13
CA LYS A 750 10.24 7.34 -25.19
C LYS A 750 9.77 7.93 -23.87
N MET A 751 9.97 7.19 -22.79
CA MET A 751 9.59 7.63 -21.44
C MET A 751 10.74 8.41 -20.79
N ARG A 752 10.44 9.57 -20.23
CA ARG A 752 11.33 10.30 -19.31
C ARG A 752 10.81 10.09 -17.90
N THR A 753 11.57 9.36 -17.09
CA THR A 753 11.28 9.16 -15.67
C THR A 753 12.50 9.48 -14.84
N GLY A 754 12.36 10.34 -13.83
CA GLY A 754 13.43 10.61 -12.88
C GLY A 754 13.38 11.99 -12.24
N ALA A 755 14.37 12.24 -11.38
CA ALA A 755 14.55 13.51 -10.71
C ALA A 755 15.00 14.60 -11.72
N VAL A 756 14.48 15.81 -11.53
CA VAL A 756 14.84 17.00 -12.31
C VAL A 756 15.23 18.13 -11.36
N SER A 757 16.31 18.84 -11.73
CA SER A 757 16.81 19.98 -10.95
C SER A 757 16.03 21.27 -11.20
N ASN A 758 15.31 21.35 -12.32
CA ASN A 758 14.49 22.49 -12.70
C ASN A 758 13.25 22.00 -13.50
N MET A 759 12.10 21.96 -12.84
CA MET A 759 10.81 21.56 -13.41
C MET A 759 10.38 22.46 -14.57
N LEU A 760 10.51 23.79 -14.43
CA LEU A 760 10.10 24.73 -15.49
C LEU A 760 10.95 24.58 -16.76
N ALA A 761 12.27 24.47 -16.60
CA ALA A 761 13.16 24.19 -17.73
C ALA A 761 12.80 22.87 -18.41
N THR A 762 12.47 21.84 -17.61
CA THR A 762 12.04 20.56 -18.15
C THR A 762 10.71 20.64 -18.91
N LEU A 763 9.72 21.42 -18.44
CA LEU A 763 8.48 21.65 -19.19
C LEU A 763 8.73 22.37 -20.52
N LYS A 764 9.68 23.31 -20.55
CA LYS A 764 10.12 23.98 -21.78
C LYS A 764 10.83 23.02 -22.75
N GLU A 765 11.60 22.06 -22.24
CA GLU A 765 12.22 21.01 -23.06
C GLU A 765 11.20 20.02 -23.64
N LEU A 766 10.16 19.68 -22.87
CA LEU A 766 9.10 18.76 -23.30
C LEU A 766 8.15 19.38 -24.33
N GLN A 767 8.15 20.71 -24.45
CA GLN A 767 7.30 21.42 -25.38
C GLN A 767 7.63 21.03 -26.83
N PHE A 768 6.63 20.47 -27.53
CA PHE A 768 6.72 20.17 -28.95
C PHE A 768 5.98 21.22 -29.79
N GLY A 769 6.72 21.97 -30.60
CA GLY A 769 6.16 23.04 -31.42
C GLY A 769 5.57 24.20 -30.59
N ARG A 770 4.35 24.63 -30.93
CA ARG A 770 3.66 25.76 -30.27
C ARG A 770 2.74 25.36 -29.11
N ARG A 771 2.68 24.07 -28.76
CA ARG A 771 1.78 23.56 -27.73
C ARG A 771 2.31 23.88 -26.34
N ARG A 772 1.42 24.23 -25.42
CA ARG A 772 1.79 24.56 -24.04
C ARG A 772 1.78 23.30 -23.18
N MET A 773 2.76 23.20 -22.28
CA MET A 773 2.82 22.16 -21.25
C MET A 773 2.40 22.76 -19.91
N LEU A 774 1.53 22.07 -19.18
CA LEU A 774 1.01 22.53 -17.89
C LEU A 774 1.24 21.47 -16.82
N ALA A 775 1.70 21.90 -15.65
CA ALA A 775 1.70 21.10 -14.44
C ALA A 775 0.48 21.45 -13.58
N ILE A 776 -0.45 20.50 -13.47
CA ILE A 776 -1.71 20.67 -12.75
C ILE A 776 -1.65 19.93 -11.43
N ALA A 777 -1.84 20.67 -10.33
CA ALA A 777 -1.90 20.13 -8.98
C ALA A 777 -3.14 19.25 -8.79
N LEU A 778 -2.95 18.11 -8.15
CA LEU A 778 -4.03 17.20 -7.76
C LEU A 778 -4.19 17.13 -6.24
N PHE A 779 -3.09 16.92 -5.52
CA PHE A 779 -3.10 16.84 -4.07
C PHE A 779 -1.72 17.18 -3.49
N HIS A 780 -1.71 17.49 -2.20
CA HIS A 780 -0.50 17.68 -1.43
C HIS A 780 -0.44 16.63 -0.32
N ASP A 781 0.71 15.99 -0.15
CA ASP A 781 0.94 15.03 0.91
C ASP A 781 2.43 15.02 1.30
N ASN A 782 2.74 14.81 2.57
CA ASN A 782 4.11 14.72 3.08
C ASN A 782 5.05 15.85 2.55
N ARG A 783 4.54 17.10 2.55
CA ARG A 783 5.22 18.30 2.01
C ARG A 783 5.56 18.26 0.53
N ALA A 784 4.93 17.40 -0.25
CA ALA A 784 5.12 17.33 -1.67
C ALA A 784 3.80 17.58 -2.39
N LEU A 785 3.87 18.36 -3.45
CA LEU A 785 2.78 18.56 -4.38
C LEU A 785 2.82 17.47 -5.44
N TYR A 786 1.70 16.77 -5.62
CA TYR A 786 1.52 15.73 -6.62
C TYR A 786 0.51 16.20 -7.67
N GLY A 787 0.75 15.83 -8.91
CA GLY A 787 -0.11 16.28 -10.00
C GLY A 787 0.13 15.58 -11.33
N VAL A 788 -0.53 16.11 -12.36
CA VAL A 788 -0.46 15.61 -13.74
C VAL A 788 0.13 16.64 -14.68
N LEU A 789 0.81 16.15 -15.71
CA LEU A 789 1.31 16.94 -16.82
C LEU A 789 0.33 16.88 -17.98
N LEU A 790 -0.10 18.03 -18.46
CA LEU A 790 -1.02 18.17 -19.59
C LEU A 790 -0.36 18.89 -20.77
N GLU A 791 -0.65 18.43 -21.99
CA GLU A 791 -0.32 19.07 -23.26
C GLU A 791 -1.59 19.70 -23.86
N GLU A 792 -1.52 20.97 -24.25
CA GLU A 792 -2.60 21.64 -24.98
C GLU A 792 -2.64 21.22 -26.46
N LEU A 793 -3.81 20.79 -26.94
CA LEU A 793 -3.99 20.27 -28.30
C LEU A 793 -4.62 21.27 -29.26
N GLY A 794 -5.55 22.09 -28.77
CA GLY A 794 -6.32 23.04 -29.55
C GLY A 794 -7.63 23.41 -28.89
N VAL A 795 -8.50 24.11 -29.62
CA VAL A 795 -9.83 24.52 -29.12
C VAL A 795 -10.90 23.81 -29.94
N SER A 796 -11.81 23.13 -29.25
CA SER A 796 -12.97 22.45 -29.85
C SER A 796 -14.23 22.82 -29.06
N ARG A 797 -15.29 23.21 -29.78
CA ARG A 797 -16.61 23.54 -29.19
C ARG A 797 -16.54 24.53 -28.01
N GLY A 798 -15.63 25.50 -28.07
CA GLY A 798 -15.45 26.52 -27.02
C GLY A 798 -14.68 26.05 -25.77
N ARG A 799 -14.12 24.83 -25.79
CA ARG A 799 -13.24 24.28 -24.76
C ARG A 799 -11.84 24.06 -25.30
N VAL A 800 -10.83 24.14 -24.44
CA VAL A 800 -9.47 23.76 -24.79
C VAL A 800 -9.33 22.24 -24.61
N ASP A 801 -9.03 21.53 -25.69
CA ASP A 801 -8.73 20.11 -25.63
C ASP A 801 -7.29 19.91 -25.14
N MET A 802 -7.14 19.04 -24.15
CA MET A 802 -5.87 18.75 -23.49
C MET A 802 -5.66 17.23 -23.49
N ALA A 803 -4.39 16.80 -23.46
CA ALA A 803 -4.03 15.41 -23.23
C ALA A 803 -3.12 15.27 -22.02
N LYS A 804 -3.32 14.20 -21.25
CA LYS A 804 -2.36 13.83 -20.21
C LYS A 804 -1.13 13.19 -20.83
N ILE A 805 0.04 13.68 -20.42
CA ILE A 805 1.32 13.17 -20.89
C ILE A 805 2.19 12.57 -19.77
N GLY A 806 1.84 12.79 -18.50
CA GLY A 806 2.59 12.26 -17.37
C GLY A 806 2.08 12.70 -16.00
N THR A 807 2.88 12.38 -14.98
CA THR A 807 2.70 12.74 -13.57
C THR A 807 3.93 13.47 -13.05
N PHE A 808 3.78 14.22 -11.96
CA PHE A 808 4.90 14.86 -11.27
C PHE A 808 4.72 14.85 -9.75
N MET A 809 5.86 15.00 -9.07
CA MET A 809 5.97 15.31 -7.64
C MET A 809 6.98 16.45 -7.44
N MET A 810 6.63 17.46 -6.65
CA MET A 810 7.50 18.58 -6.29
C MET A 810 7.57 18.74 -4.76
N PRO A 811 8.74 18.54 -4.12
CA PRO A 811 8.90 18.72 -2.69
C PRO A 811 8.88 20.20 -2.31
N ASN A 812 8.35 20.49 -1.11
CA ASN A 812 8.23 21.82 -0.50
C ASN A 812 7.48 22.84 -1.37
N VAL A 813 6.52 22.38 -2.17
CA VAL A 813 5.61 23.22 -2.96
C VAL A 813 4.20 23.06 -2.39
N SER A 814 3.54 24.17 -2.08
CA SER A 814 2.16 24.18 -1.58
C SER A 814 1.16 24.00 -2.71
N LEU A 815 -0.11 23.70 -2.37
CA LEU A 815 -1.20 23.74 -3.34
C LEU A 815 -1.33 25.16 -3.92
N PRO A 816 -1.38 25.32 -5.26
CA PRO A 816 -1.61 26.62 -5.89
C PRO A 816 -3.06 27.09 -5.69
N PRO A 817 -3.36 28.37 -5.94
CA PRO A 817 -4.74 28.85 -5.94
C PRO A 817 -5.54 28.33 -7.15
N SER A 818 -6.85 28.23 -6.97
CA SER A 818 -7.79 27.87 -8.03
C SER A 818 -7.80 28.87 -9.18
N THR A 819 -7.62 28.38 -10.39
CA THR A 819 -7.71 29.17 -11.63
C THR A 819 -8.92 28.73 -12.43
N GLY A 820 -9.73 29.67 -12.91
CA GLY A 820 -10.85 29.39 -13.82
C GLY A 820 -10.34 28.94 -15.19
N VAL A 821 -10.81 27.79 -15.65
CA VAL A 821 -10.43 27.21 -16.94
C VAL A 821 -11.67 26.67 -17.67
N ASN A 822 -11.53 26.20 -18.89
CA ASN A 822 -12.60 25.50 -19.60
C ASN A 822 -12.00 24.41 -20.48
N TRP A 823 -11.54 23.34 -19.84
CA TRP A 823 -10.78 22.28 -20.47
C TRP A 823 -11.61 21.02 -20.65
N ASN A 824 -11.28 20.30 -21.70
CA ASN A 824 -11.74 18.97 -21.98
C ASN A 824 -10.51 18.07 -22.10
N ILE A 825 -10.31 17.18 -21.12
CA ILE A 825 -9.19 16.24 -21.16
C ILE A 825 -9.65 15.00 -21.93
N LEU A 826 -8.93 14.70 -23.01
CA LEU A 826 -9.15 13.54 -23.87
C LEU A 826 -8.53 12.26 -23.29
#